data_AF-A0A7D6GPV4-F1
#
_entry.id   AF-A0A7D6GPV4-F1
#
_cell.length_a   1.000
_cell.length_b   1.000
_cell.length_c   1.000
_cell.angle_alpha   90.00
_cell.angle_beta   90.00
_cell.angle_gamma   90.00
#
_symmetry.space_group_name_H-M   'P 1'
#
loop_
_entity.id
_entity.type
_entity.pdbx_description
1 polymer ?
#
loop_
_entity_poly.entity_id
_entity_poly.type
_entity_poly.pdbx_seq_one_letter_code
_entity_poly.pdbx_strand_id
1 'polypeptide(L)'
;MSNDDTTDKTQEISEVSLSVDMLGNGETMDKARETTQLDERRIAIDAGLGIQPPYNPETLAAFQELNETHHACVRKKSRYEVGYGFEIVPHPQANDPDPDGDDHDDVETFWQGANSRWQIGPEGTAASTPEEVLELARQDYHGIGWAALEILVEGDGTPIGLAHVPATTVRVRKTTSTTETEDGEEREVIQRGHGYLQVRQGRRRYFGEAGDRYRGQGDDDDREPIFVDKENGETASSAGDLDNAPANELIFIPNPSPLSLYYGIPDWVAAMQTMGADQAAKEWNHDTFDNLGIPYYVVKVTGGTLMEDSKKELRELMDNLKGTRYRTAILEVEEFQQEKDLTGEDGNDIEIELVPVGSRENLDMEFEKFRERNEHEISKVHSVPPILINVTSTSNRSNSKEQVREFAEDVIAPEQRKFESRLYKILHQKALSVDDWTVHFELRGADRPERDARIASNRISAAQGAITVNEARAELGLDPIPDDHDTDGDTLLANIGTGGDDQPSEQFVLEEQLPPEENKLGERDWGDVEADLETKQEIEQVQFSSSNLDEGLYSYEDQELYLSFLHNEAQSSLYAYVNVPASVWAGLTSASSAGSYHHSNIRMTFGYLEITNFHDRLPEGPVPDSEDIPEDLPSTI
;
A
#
# COMPACT_ATOMS: atom_id res chain seq x y z
N MET A 1 -90.07 -12.70 -15.87
CA MET A 1 -90.43 -12.19 -17.21
C MET A 1 -89.13 -11.70 -17.84
N SER A 2 -88.49 -12.59 -18.62
CA SER A 2 -88.09 -12.42 -20.04
C SER A 2 -86.88 -11.47 -20.19
N ASN A 3 -85.67 -12.00 -20.40
CA ASN A 3 -85.01 -12.30 -21.70
C ASN A 3 -84.85 -11.02 -22.54
N ASP A 4 -83.68 -10.58 -23.00
CA ASP A 4 -82.53 -11.17 -23.73
C ASP A 4 -81.41 -10.09 -23.68
N ASP A 5 -80.16 -10.23 -24.11
CA ASP A 5 -79.19 -11.28 -24.44
C ASP A 5 -78.02 -10.50 -25.09
N THR A 6 -76.76 -10.90 -24.83
CA THR A 6 -75.54 -10.67 -25.67
C THR A 6 -75.14 -9.21 -26.05
N THR A 7 -73.87 -8.77 -26.21
CA THR A 7 -72.56 -9.40 -26.38
C THR A 7 -71.48 -8.32 -26.20
N ASP A 8 -70.30 -8.78 -25.81
CA ASP A 8 -69.01 -8.12 -25.69
C ASP A 8 -68.46 -7.53 -27.03
N LYS A 9 -67.76 -6.38 -26.95
CA LYS A 9 -66.69 -5.92 -27.87
C LYS A 9 -66.03 -4.60 -27.40
N THR A 10 -64.96 -4.74 -26.62
CA THR A 10 -63.60 -4.18 -26.79
C THR A 10 -63.37 -2.77 -27.37
N GLN A 11 -62.65 -1.97 -26.56
CA GLN A 11 -61.68 -0.89 -26.85
C GLN A 11 -62.15 0.50 -27.29
N GLU A 12 -62.10 1.45 -26.35
CA GLU A 12 -61.55 2.79 -26.55
C GLU A 12 -60.58 3.11 -25.41
N ILE A 13 -59.37 3.52 -25.79
CA ILE A 13 -58.25 3.87 -24.92
C ILE A 13 -58.49 5.31 -24.43
N SER A 14 -58.75 5.50 -23.14
CA SER A 14 -58.73 6.83 -22.54
C SER A 14 -57.32 7.13 -22.05
N GLU A 15 -56.62 8.04 -22.74
CA GLU A 15 -55.40 8.67 -22.25
C GLU A 15 -55.64 9.28 -20.86
N VAL A 16 -54.94 8.76 -19.86
CA VAL A 16 -54.79 9.43 -18.57
C VAL A 16 -53.61 10.36 -18.72
N SER A 17 -53.88 11.64 -18.99
CA SER A 17 -52.89 12.70 -18.88
C SER A 17 -52.51 12.86 -17.41
N LEU A 18 -51.38 12.28 -17.02
CA LEU A 18 -50.71 12.58 -15.75
C LEU A 18 -50.08 13.97 -15.88
N SER A 19 -50.79 15.00 -15.44
CA SER A 19 -50.18 16.28 -15.12
C SER A 19 -49.35 16.10 -13.86
N VAL A 20 -48.04 15.96 -14.02
CA VAL A 20 -47.09 16.15 -12.92
C VAL A 20 -47.08 17.65 -12.64
N ASP A 21 -47.83 18.06 -11.63
CA ASP A 21 -47.67 19.38 -11.02
C ASP A 21 -46.23 19.46 -10.49
N MET A 22 -45.43 20.30 -11.14
CA MET A 22 -44.14 20.77 -10.63
C MET A 22 -44.40 21.61 -9.37
N LEU A 23 -44.64 20.93 -8.25
CA LEU A 23 -44.71 21.51 -6.92
C LEU A 23 -43.29 21.80 -6.44
N GLY A 24 -42.95 23.09 -6.40
CA GLY A 24 -41.89 23.73 -5.59
C GLY A 24 -40.73 22.85 -5.13
N ASN A 25 -39.69 22.74 -5.96
CA ASN A 25 -38.43 22.07 -5.63
C ASN A 25 -37.55 22.81 -4.60
N GLY A 26 -37.94 24.01 -4.14
CA GLY A 26 -37.17 24.78 -3.16
C GLY A 26 -37.28 24.22 -1.74
N GLU A 27 -38.49 24.07 -1.20
CA GLU A 27 -38.71 23.63 0.19
C GLU A 27 -38.43 22.12 0.41
N THR A 28 -38.49 21.31 -0.64
CA THR A 28 -38.23 19.85 -0.55
C THR A 28 -36.74 19.52 -0.43
N MET A 29 -35.86 20.40 -0.90
CA MET A 29 -34.41 20.23 -0.74
C MET A 29 -33.93 20.55 0.68
N ASP A 30 -34.55 21.49 1.39
CA ASP A 30 -34.16 21.84 2.76
C ASP A 30 -34.30 20.66 3.74
N LYS A 31 -35.31 19.81 3.54
CA LYS A 31 -35.51 18.62 4.37
C LYS A 31 -34.46 17.52 4.13
N ALA A 32 -33.75 17.55 3.00
CA ALA A 32 -32.65 16.64 2.69
C ALA A 32 -31.27 17.19 3.14
N ARG A 33 -31.18 18.47 3.49
CA ARG A 33 -29.91 19.16 3.80
C ARG A 33 -29.40 18.91 5.22
N GLU A 34 -30.29 18.58 6.17
CA GLU A 34 -29.92 18.35 7.58
C GLU A 34 -30.43 17.00 8.10
N THR A 35 -29.57 16.31 8.87
CA THR A 35 -29.95 15.06 9.54
C THR A 35 -30.88 15.34 10.71
N THR A 36 -31.98 14.58 10.81
CA THR A 36 -32.94 14.68 11.94
C THR A 36 -32.60 13.74 13.10
N GLN A 37 -31.37 13.20 13.13
CA GLN A 37 -30.93 12.31 14.20
C GLN A 37 -30.75 13.09 15.50
N LEU A 38 -31.12 12.44 16.61
CA LEU A 38 -30.92 13.01 17.95
C LEU A 38 -29.47 12.87 18.39
N ASP A 39 -29.04 13.83 19.21
CA ASP A 39 -27.69 13.83 19.76
C ASP A 39 -27.51 12.86 20.94
N GLU A 40 -26.25 12.51 21.27
CA GLU A 40 -25.93 11.57 22.34
C GLU A 40 -26.32 12.11 23.73
N ARG A 41 -27.22 11.42 24.45
CA ARG A 41 -27.73 11.85 25.78
C ARG A 41 -26.68 11.86 26.91
N ARG A 42 -25.45 11.37 26.67
CA ARG A 42 -24.40 11.21 27.70
C ARG A 42 -23.07 11.80 27.26
N ILE A 43 -23.07 13.07 26.88
CA ILE A 43 -21.83 13.84 26.80
C ILE A 43 -21.35 14.11 28.23
N ALA A 44 -20.20 13.55 28.61
CA ALA A 44 -19.65 13.79 29.94
C ALA A 44 -19.37 15.29 30.17
N ILE A 45 -19.82 15.78 31.33
CA ILE A 45 -19.87 17.20 31.67
C ILE A 45 -18.60 17.60 32.44
N ASP A 46 -17.41 17.35 31.89
CA ASP A 46 -16.24 18.06 32.41
C ASP A 46 -16.30 19.51 31.92
N ALA A 47 -16.49 20.44 32.85
CA ALA A 47 -16.62 21.86 32.55
C ALA A 47 -15.35 22.38 31.84
N GLY A 48 -15.51 22.81 30.59
CA GLY A 48 -14.42 23.40 29.79
C GLY A 48 -13.49 22.42 29.07
N LEU A 49 -13.78 21.12 29.04
CA LEU A 49 -12.98 20.10 28.33
C LEU A 49 -13.77 19.42 27.19
N GLY A 50 -14.36 20.20 26.28
CA GLY A 50 -15.05 19.67 25.08
C GLY A 50 -16.02 18.50 25.35
N ILE A 51 -16.25 17.69 24.32
CA ILE A 51 -16.89 16.37 24.43
C ILE A 51 -15.80 15.34 24.76
N GLN A 52 -16.04 14.49 25.76
CA GLN A 52 -15.09 13.45 26.15
C GLN A 52 -15.01 12.34 25.09
N PRO A 53 -13.82 11.96 24.59
CA PRO A 53 -13.66 10.82 23.70
C PRO A 53 -13.99 9.48 24.40
N PRO A 54 -14.47 8.47 23.66
CA PRO A 54 -14.85 7.16 24.22
C PRO A 54 -13.66 6.40 24.84
N TYR A 55 -12.46 6.58 24.29
CA TYR A 55 -11.20 6.05 24.80
C TYR A 55 -10.24 7.19 25.09
N ASN A 56 -9.37 7.03 26.09
CA ASN A 56 -8.36 8.05 26.37
C ASN A 56 -7.36 8.14 25.20
N PRO A 57 -7.27 9.28 24.49
CA PRO A 57 -6.39 9.41 23.33
C PRO A 57 -4.90 9.20 23.66
N GLU A 58 -4.46 9.62 24.85
CA GLU A 58 -3.06 9.44 25.29
C GLU A 58 -2.74 7.96 25.50
N THR A 59 -3.70 7.20 26.03
CA THR A 59 -3.57 5.75 26.16
C THR A 59 -3.49 5.07 24.81
N LEU A 60 -4.31 5.47 23.83
CA LEU A 60 -4.25 4.92 22.47
C LEU A 60 -2.91 5.23 21.80
N ALA A 61 -2.41 6.47 21.93
CA ALA A 61 -1.11 6.86 21.40
C ALA A 61 0.04 6.05 22.01
N ALA A 62 0.01 5.77 23.32
CA ALA A 62 1.06 5.00 23.99
C ALA A 62 1.23 3.58 23.42
N PHE A 63 0.19 2.96 22.87
CA PHE A 63 0.32 1.63 22.23
C PHE A 63 1.26 1.65 21.02
N GLN A 64 1.40 2.79 20.32
CA GLN A 64 2.37 2.90 19.23
C GLN A 64 3.82 2.86 19.73
N GLU A 65 4.08 3.27 20.97
CA GLU A 65 5.42 3.16 21.56
C GLU A 65 5.66 1.79 22.19
N LEU A 66 4.60 1.13 22.68
CA LEU A 66 4.69 -0.14 23.39
C LEU A 66 4.73 -1.38 22.47
N ASN A 67 4.24 -1.28 21.24
CA ASN A 67 4.15 -2.44 20.34
C ASN A 67 4.70 -2.15 18.93
N GLU A 68 5.80 -2.82 18.58
CA GLU A 68 6.50 -2.64 17.30
C GLU A 68 5.66 -3.04 16.09
N THR A 69 4.85 -4.10 16.19
CA THR A 69 4.00 -4.57 15.09
C THR A 69 2.90 -3.55 14.81
N HIS A 70 2.25 -3.05 15.86
CA HIS A 70 1.23 -2.02 15.77
C HIS A 70 1.78 -0.74 15.11
N HIS A 71 2.91 -0.25 15.61
CA HIS A 71 3.60 0.92 15.05
C HIS A 71 3.97 0.72 13.58
N ALA A 72 4.53 -0.44 13.23
CA ALA A 72 4.88 -0.77 11.86
C ALA A 72 3.65 -0.78 10.95
N CYS A 73 2.52 -1.35 11.40
CA CYS A 73 1.26 -1.37 10.64
C CYS A 73 0.71 0.04 10.41
N VAL A 74 0.60 0.86 11.46
CA VAL A 74 0.13 2.25 11.37
C VAL A 74 0.97 3.03 10.38
N ARG A 75 2.30 2.98 10.53
CA ARG A 75 3.22 3.67 9.62
C ARG A 75 3.11 3.18 8.18
N LYS A 76 2.92 1.87 7.97
CA LYS A 76 2.78 1.30 6.62
C LYS A 76 1.51 1.78 5.93
N LYS A 77 0.36 1.76 6.61
CA LYS A 77 -0.91 2.25 6.07
C LYS A 77 -0.80 3.73 5.71
N SER A 78 -0.35 4.57 6.65
CA SER A 78 -0.21 6.01 6.42
C SER A 78 0.69 6.32 5.23
N ARG A 79 1.84 5.65 5.12
CA ARG A 79 2.75 5.86 4.00
C ARG A 79 2.18 5.39 2.66
N TYR A 80 1.47 4.26 2.64
CA TYR A 80 0.84 3.78 1.41
C TYR A 80 -0.32 4.67 0.98
N GLU A 81 -1.01 5.31 1.92
CA GLU A 81 -2.11 6.22 1.59
C GLU A 81 -1.61 7.55 1.04
N VAL A 82 -0.56 8.17 1.59
CA VAL A 82 -0.17 9.55 1.22
C VAL A 82 1.34 9.78 1.05
N GLY A 83 2.18 8.85 1.54
CA GLY A 83 3.63 9.05 1.62
C GLY A 83 4.40 8.79 0.32
N TYR A 84 3.73 8.37 -0.75
CA TYR A 84 4.31 8.28 -2.09
C TYR A 84 4.08 9.54 -2.94
N GLY A 85 3.34 10.52 -2.41
CA GLY A 85 3.00 11.74 -3.14
C GLY A 85 1.62 11.64 -3.79
N PHE A 86 1.28 12.73 -4.47
CA PHE A 86 0.03 12.87 -5.21
C PHE A 86 0.25 13.78 -6.42
N GLU A 87 -0.67 13.69 -7.37
CA GLU A 87 -0.73 14.53 -8.55
C GLU A 87 -2.02 15.35 -8.52
N ILE A 88 -1.99 16.53 -9.15
CA ILE A 88 -3.19 17.32 -9.41
C ILE A 88 -3.75 16.82 -10.74
N VAL A 89 -5.00 16.37 -10.73
CA VAL A 89 -5.66 15.79 -11.89
C VAL A 89 -7.04 16.41 -12.07
N PRO A 90 -7.60 16.41 -13.29
CA PRO A 90 -8.97 16.84 -13.47
C PRO A 90 -9.94 15.97 -12.66
N HIS A 91 -10.89 16.62 -12.00
CA HIS A 91 -11.92 15.93 -11.26
C HIS A 91 -12.82 15.15 -12.26
N PRO A 92 -13.29 13.92 -11.94
CA PRO A 92 -14.10 13.12 -12.87
C PRO A 92 -15.41 13.75 -13.34
N GLN A 93 -15.86 14.82 -12.70
CA GLN A 93 -17.07 15.57 -13.04
C GLN A 93 -16.78 16.91 -13.74
N ALA A 94 -15.50 17.25 -13.94
CA ALA A 94 -15.07 18.45 -14.63
C ALA A 94 -15.51 18.41 -16.10
N ASN A 95 -15.93 19.56 -16.64
CA ASN A 95 -16.29 19.68 -18.05
C ASN A 95 -15.24 20.54 -18.77
N ASP A 96 -14.43 19.90 -19.61
CA ASP A 96 -13.37 20.56 -20.39
C ASP A 96 -12.36 21.34 -19.49
N PRO A 97 -11.66 20.64 -18.58
CA PRO A 97 -10.73 21.25 -17.63
C PRO A 97 -9.56 21.93 -18.38
N ASP A 98 -9.30 23.21 -18.06
CA ASP A 98 -8.21 23.99 -18.66
C ASP A 98 -6.95 23.94 -17.75
N PRO A 99 -5.88 23.20 -18.12
CA PRO A 99 -4.66 23.10 -17.33
C PRO A 99 -3.83 24.39 -17.31
N ASP A 100 -4.09 25.33 -18.22
CA ASP A 100 -3.43 26.64 -18.25
C ASP A 100 -4.34 27.75 -17.65
N GLY A 101 -5.45 27.36 -17.02
CA GLY A 101 -6.46 28.25 -16.45
C GLY A 101 -6.21 28.62 -14.99
N ASP A 102 -6.85 29.71 -14.54
CA ASP A 102 -6.72 30.25 -13.18
C ASP A 102 -7.07 29.20 -12.10
N ASP A 103 -8.07 28.35 -12.34
CA ASP A 103 -8.51 27.28 -11.42
C ASP A 103 -7.41 26.23 -11.16
N HIS A 104 -6.65 25.86 -12.19
CA HIS A 104 -5.52 24.94 -12.04
C HIS A 104 -4.39 25.63 -11.27
N ASP A 105 -4.05 26.87 -11.65
CA ASP A 105 -3.01 27.68 -11.03
C ASP A 105 -3.25 27.91 -9.53
N ASP A 106 -4.51 28.12 -9.12
CA ASP A 106 -4.88 28.30 -7.72
C ASP A 106 -4.67 27.02 -6.89
N VAL A 107 -5.06 25.86 -7.44
CA VAL A 107 -4.85 24.56 -6.80
C VAL A 107 -3.36 24.20 -6.75
N GLU A 108 -2.63 24.42 -7.84
CA GLU A 108 -1.18 24.20 -7.91
C GLU A 108 -0.44 25.13 -6.93
N THR A 109 -0.82 26.39 -6.86
CA THR A 109 -0.23 27.37 -5.92
C THR A 109 -0.48 26.96 -4.46
N PHE A 110 -1.65 26.43 -4.13
CA PHE A 110 -1.95 25.94 -2.79
C PHE A 110 -1.07 24.74 -2.40
N TRP A 111 -0.96 23.74 -3.27
CA TRP A 111 -0.25 22.49 -2.96
C TRP A 111 1.26 22.58 -3.11
N GLN A 112 1.73 23.25 -4.17
CA GLN A 112 3.12 23.23 -4.61
C GLN A 112 3.74 24.62 -4.73
N GLY A 113 2.95 25.69 -4.59
CA GLY A 113 3.42 27.06 -4.71
C GLY A 113 4.42 27.47 -3.63
N ALA A 114 5.24 28.47 -3.93
CA ALA A 114 6.31 28.96 -3.04
C ALA A 114 5.80 29.55 -1.71
N ASN A 115 4.53 29.98 -1.68
CA ASN A 115 3.88 30.51 -0.48
C ASN A 115 3.13 29.43 0.31
N SER A 116 3.07 28.19 -0.20
CA SER A 116 2.44 27.08 0.50
C SER A 116 3.16 26.79 1.82
N ARG A 117 2.39 26.51 2.87
CA ARG A 117 2.90 26.34 4.24
C ARG A 117 2.48 25.01 4.82
N TRP A 118 3.49 24.22 5.20
CA TRP A 118 3.32 22.89 5.74
C TRP A 118 4.03 22.79 7.08
N GLN A 119 3.28 22.45 8.13
CA GLN A 119 3.82 22.43 9.50
C GLN A 119 3.43 21.14 10.20
N ILE A 120 4.41 20.47 10.81
CA ILE A 120 4.18 19.27 11.65
C ILE A 120 3.95 19.61 13.12
N GLY A 121 3.84 20.88 13.45
CA GLY A 121 3.56 21.34 14.80
C GLY A 121 3.56 22.86 14.91
N PRO A 122 3.69 23.41 16.14
CA PRO A 122 3.63 24.85 16.37
C PRO A 122 4.73 25.63 15.63
N GLU A 123 4.54 26.94 15.56
CA GLU A 123 5.53 27.87 15.00
C GLU A 123 6.95 27.62 15.56
N GLY A 124 7.92 27.54 14.65
CA GLY A 124 9.32 27.20 14.97
C GLY A 124 9.65 25.71 14.92
N THR A 125 8.68 24.84 14.58
CA THR A 125 8.97 23.47 14.16
C THR A 125 9.66 23.44 12.79
N ALA A 126 10.29 22.30 12.47
CA ALA A 126 11.00 22.14 11.20
C ALA A 126 10.05 22.37 10.02
N ALA A 127 10.58 22.95 8.94
CA ALA A 127 9.88 22.99 7.67
C ALA A 127 9.57 21.56 7.22
N SER A 128 8.39 21.36 6.62
CA SER A 128 7.91 20.06 6.22
C SER A 128 7.28 20.12 4.84
N THR A 129 6.96 18.94 4.29
CA THR A 129 6.27 18.82 3.00
C THR A 129 4.79 18.47 3.19
N PRO A 130 3.95 18.61 2.15
CA PRO A 130 2.57 18.13 2.20
C PRO A 130 2.49 16.66 2.65
N GLU A 131 3.33 15.79 2.10
CA GLU A 131 3.34 14.36 2.39
C GLU A 131 3.67 14.07 3.86
N GLU A 132 4.62 14.79 4.46
CA GLU A 132 4.96 14.62 5.88
C GLU A 132 3.79 15.03 6.79
N VAL A 133 3.14 16.15 6.49
CA VAL A 133 1.99 16.64 7.26
C VAL A 133 0.80 15.67 7.14
N LEU A 134 0.51 15.22 5.93
CA LEU A 134 -0.58 14.26 5.66
C LEU A 134 -0.25 12.89 6.27
N GLU A 135 0.98 12.39 6.15
CA GLU A 135 1.39 11.07 6.69
C GLU A 135 1.23 11.07 8.22
N LEU A 136 1.64 12.13 8.92
CA LEU A 136 1.43 12.27 10.37
C LEU A 136 -0.05 12.29 10.74
N ALA A 137 -0.86 13.04 10.01
CA ALA A 137 -2.30 13.08 10.24
C ALA A 137 -2.96 11.69 10.02
N ARG A 138 -2.49 10.93 9.02
CA ARG A 138 -2.95 9.55 8.80
C ARG A 138 -2.45 8.58 9.86
N GLN A 139 -1.25 8.78 10.43
CA GLN A 139 -0.80 8.00 11.59
C GLN A 139 -1.72 8.21 12.80
N ASP A 140 -2.15 9.45 13.05
CA ASP A 140 -3.14 9.75 14.09
C ASP A 140 -4.51 9.10 13.78
N TYR A 141 -4.95 9.11 12.51
CA TYR A 141 -6.19 8.45 12.09
C TYR A 141 -6.19 6.95 12.40
N HIS A 142 -5.15 6.22 11.98
CA HIS A 142 -5.06 4.77 12.18
C HIS A 142 -4.70 4.39 13.62
N GLY A 143 -3.96 5.25 14.30
CA GLY A 143 -3.47 5.02 15.66
C GLY A 143 -4.46 5.41 16.75
N ILE A 144 -5.03 6.61 16.69
CA ILE A 144 -5.88 7.19 17.73
C ILE A 144 -7.36 7.13 17.33
N GLY A 145 -7.65 7.11 16.04
CA GLY A 145 -9.01 7.00 15.49
C GLY A 145 -9.51 8.27 14.81
N TRP A 146 -8.73 9.36 14.79
CA TRP A 146 -9.07 10.57 14.02
C TRP A 146 -7.82 11.34 13.59
N ALA A 147 -7.92 12.03 12.46
CA ALA A 147 -6.94 13.01 12.01
C ALA A 147 -7.42 14.43 12.29
N ALA A 148 -6.47 15.34 12.52
CA ALA A 148 -6.73 16.76 12.67
C ALA A 148 -5.68 17.58 11.91
N LEU A 149 -6.13 18.35 10.92
CA LEU A 149 -5.30 19.23 10.09
C LEU A 149 -5.85 20.65 10.19
N GLU A 150 -5.05 21.59 10.67
CA GLU A 150 -5.39 23.02 10.71
C GLU A 150 -5.17 23.62 9.33
N ILE A 151 -6.18 24.33 8.81
CA ILE A 151 -6.07 25.10 7.57
C ILE A 151 -5.41 26.44 7.91
N LEU A 152 -4.22 26.65 7.36
CA LEU A 152 -3.51 27.91 7.46
C LEU A 152 -4.09 28.87 6.43
N VAL A 153 -4.41 30.08 6.85
CA VAL A 153 -5.09 31.08 6.04
C VAL A 153 -4.39 32.43 6.10
N GLU A 154 -4.51 33.21 5.05
CA GLU A 154 -4.15 34.63 5.04
C GLU A 154 -5.20 35.51 5.74
N GLY A 155 -4.92 36.80 5.83
CA GLY A 155 -5.78 37.76 6.54
C GLY A 155 -7.15 37.97 5.91
N ASP A 156 -7.29 37.66 4.62
CA ASP A 156 -8.54 37.66 3.86
C ASP A 156 -9.30 36.32 3.96
N GLY A 157 -8.66 35.28 4.50
CA GLY A 157 -9.22 33.95 4.64
C GLY A 157 -8.76 32.94 3.59
N THR A 158 -7.96 33.34 2.59
CA THR A 158 -7.45 32.47 1.53
C THR A 158 -6.56 31.37 2.12
N PRO A 159 -6.78 30.07 1.82
CA PRO A 159 -5.98 28.99 2.36
C PRO A 159 -4.58 28.96 1.72
N ILE A 160 -3.54 28.77 2.54
CA ILE A 160 -2.14 28.75 2.11
C ILE A 160 -1.38 27.49 2.54
N GLY A 161 -2.07 26.50 3.10
CA GLY A 161 -1.50 25.20 3.41
C GLY A 161 -2.08 24.59 4.69
N LEU A 162 -1.47 23.51 5.17
CA LEU A 162 -1.98 22.75 6.31
C LEU A 162 -0.94 22.56 7.41
N ALA A 163 -1.42 22.51 8.65
CA ALA A 163 -0.62 22.13 9.81
C ALA A 163 -1.19 20.89 10.51
N HIS A 164 -0.33 19.94 10.86
CA HIS A 164 -0.70 18.81 11.69
C HIS A 164 -1.01 19.27 13.12
N VAL A 165 -2.17 18.86 13.62
CA VAL A 165 -2.55 19.05 15.02
C VAL A 165 -2.64 17.67 15.67
N PRO A 166 -1.82 17.36 16.70
CA PRO A 166 -1.83 16.04 17.31
C PRO A 166 -3.21 15.66 17.83
N ALA A 167 -3.76 14.55 17.34
CA ALA A 167 -5.11 14.07 17.63
C ALA A 167 -5.36 13.89 19.14
N THR A 168 -4.32 13.51 19.90
CA THR A 168 -4.38 13.37 21.37
C THR A 168 -4.83 14.65 22.08
N THR A 169 -4.51 15.80 21.50
CA THR A 169 -4.76 17.13 22.07
C THR A 169 -6.11 17.73 21.67
N VAL A 170 -6.77 17.18 20.64
CA VAL A 170 -7.99 17.75 20.05
C VAL A 170 -9.25 17.21 20.74
N ARG A 171 -10.20 18.10 20.99
CA ARG A 171 -11.53 17.78 21.50
C ARG A 171 -12.60 18.45 20.63
N VAL A 172 -13.72 17.76 20.40
CA VAL A 172 -14.91 18.33 19.78
C VAL A 172 -15.52 19.35 20.72
N ARG A 173 -15.88 20.54 20.21
CA ARG A 173 -16.50 21.58 21.04
C ARG A 173 -17.92 21.16 21.40
N LYS A 174 -18.34 21.49 22.61
CA LYS A 174 -19.73 21.36 23.05
C LYS A 174 -20.37 22.74 23.18
N THR A 175 -21.66 22.81 22.91
CA THR A 175 -22.51 23.97 23.20
C THR A 175 -23.71 23.53 24.03
N THR A 176 -24.32 24.45 24.76
CA THR A 176 -25.52 24.18 25.56
C THR A 176 -26.71 24.81 24.85
N SER A 177 -27.76 24.01 24.62
CA SER A 177 -29.04 24.47 24.10
C SER A 177 -30.14 24.16 25.11
N THR A 178 -31.14 25.03 25.21
CA THR A 178 -32.29 24.82 26.08
C THR A 178 -33.40 24.15 25.29
N THR A 179 -33.80 22.94 25.70
CA THR A 179 -34.95 22.22 25.10
C THR A 179 -36.12 22.19 26.08
N GLU A 180 -37.31 22.57 25.61
CA GLU A 180 -38.55 22.47 26.38
C GLU A 180 -39.07 21.03 26.36
N THR A 181 -39.30 20.43 27.53
CA THR A 181 -39.86 19.08 27.64
C THR A 181 -41.38 19.07 27.38
N GLU A 182 -41.96 17.90 27.12
CA GLU A 182 -43.42 17.74 26.94
C GLU A 182 -44.25 18.28 28.15
N ASP A 183 -43.62 18.37 29.33
CA ASP A 183 -44.20 18.91 30.55
C ASP A 183 -44.00 20.44 30.72
N GLY A 184 -43.38 21.12 29.75
CA GLY A 184 -43.10 22.56 29.79
C GLY A 184 -41.89 22.97 30.65
N GLU A 185 -41.06 22.02 31.11
CA GLU A 185 -39.81 22.34 31.80
C GLU A 185 -38.69 22.55 30.78
N GLU A 186 -38.00 23.69 30.87
CA GLU A 186 -36.75 23.96 30.16
C GLU A 186 -35.62 23.10 30.75
N ARG A 187 -34.97 22.31 29.90
CA ARG A 187 -33.77 21.55 30.25
C ARG A 187 -32.61 21.95 29.36
N GLU A 188 -31.48 22.27 29.99
CA GLU A 188 -30.22 22.42 29.28
C GLU A 188 -29.76 21.06 28.74
N VAL A 189 -29.60 20.98 27.43
CA VAL A 189 -29.05 19.84 26.70
C VAL A 189 -27.72 20.27 26.12
N ILE A 190 -26.67 19.52 26.46
CA ILE A 190 -25.37 19.69 25.85
C ILE A 190 -25.41 18.99 24.49
N GLN A 191 -24.98 19.68 23.45
CA GLN A 191 -24.90 19.17 22.08
C GLN A 191 -23.54 19.53 21.46
N ARG A 192 -23.24 18.96 20.29
CA ARG A 192 -22.05 19.36 19.51
C ARG A 192 -22.13 20.85 19.15
N GLY A 193 -21.08 21.59 19.50
CA GLY A 193 -20.87 22.94 19.00
C GLY A 193 -20.07 22.94 17.69
N HIS A 194 -20.08 24.06 16.98
CA HIS A 194 -19.20 24.25 15.82
C HIS A 194 -17.73 24.17 16.24
N GLY A 195 -16.86 23.63 15.38
CA GLY A 195 -15.42 23.65 15.62
C GLY A 195 -14.89 22.79 16.79
N TYR A 196 -13.65 23.09 17.17
CA TYR A 196 -12.81 22.20 17.98
C TYR A 196 -11.98 22.97 19.02
N LEU A 197 -11.47 22.25 20.00
CA LEU A 197 -10.63 22.76 21.09
C LEU A 197 -9.37 21.90 21.21
N GLN A 198 -8.19 22.52 21.13
CA GLN A 198 -6.96 21.89 21.57
C GLN A 198 -6.72 22.14 23.05
N VAL A 199 -6.36 21.09 23.78
CA VAL A 199 -5.92 21.14 25.17
C VAL A 199 -4.50 20.62 25.25
N ARG A 200 -3.56 21.47 25.68
CA ARG A 200 -2.15 21.10 25.86
C ARG A 200 -1.57 21.76 27.10
N GLN A 201 -1.14 20.98 28.09
CA GLN A 201 -0.53 21.47 29.33
C GLN A 201 -1.36 22.56 30.03
N GLY A 202 -2.69 22.41 30.07
CA GLY A 202 -3.60 23.38 30.67
C GLY A 202 -3.89 24.63 29.81
N ARG A 203 -3.21 24.80 28.66
CA ARG A 203 -3.52 25.83 27.67
C ARG A 203 -4.59 25.36 26.70
N ARG A 204 -5.38 26.31 26.21
CA ARG A 204 -6.51 26.09 25.32
C ARG A 204 -6.36 26.91 24.06
N ARG A 205 -6.74 26.33 22.92
CA ARG A 205 -6.84 27.04 21.64
C ARG A 205 -8.06 26.51 20.88
N TYR A 206 -8.86 27.42 20.33
CA TYR A 206 -10.06 27.06 19.58
C TYR A 206 -9.77 27.05 18.09
N PHE A 207 -10.54 26.24 17.36
CA PHE A 207 -10.53 26.12 15.91
C PHE A 207 -11.96 26.14 15.37
N GLY A 208 -12.14 26.71 14.18
CA GLY A 208 -13.38 26.56 13.41
C GLY A 208 -13.53 25.16 12.84
N GLU A 209 -14.73 24.83 12.37
CA GLU A 209 -14.95 23.62 11.57
C GLU A 209 -14.62 23.92 10.11
N ALA A 210 -13.85 23.06 9.45
CA ALA A 210 -13.42 23.33 8.08
C ALA A 210 -14.60 23.52 7.11
N GLY A 211 -14.58 24.65 6.40
CA GLY A 211 -15.64 25.02 5.48
C GLY A 211 -16.73 25.93 6.07
N ASP A 212 -16.70 26.24 7.37
CA ASP A 212 -17.72 27.08 8.00
C ASP A 212 -17.57 28.57 7.63
N ARG A 213 -16.34 29.05 7.45
CA ARG A 213 -16.07 30.44 7.05
C ARG A 213 -16.42 30.77 5.60
N TYR A 214 -16.46 29.76 4.73
CA TYR A 214 -16.73 29.91 3.30
C TYR A 214 -18.20 29.67 2.95
N ARG A 215 -19.06 29.37 3.94
CA ARG A 215 -20.51 29.30 3.74
C ARG A 215 -21.00 30.61 3.14
N GLY A 216 -21.88 30.54 2.16
CA GLY A 216 -22.45 31.75 1.56
C GLY A 216 -21.64 32.36 0.41
N GLN A 217 -20.50 31.76 0.04
CA GLN A 217 -19.63 32.29 -1.03
C GLN A 217 -19.90 31.68 -2.41
N GLY A 218 -20.59 30.55 -2.49
CA GLY A 218 -20.97 29.92 -3.75
C GLY A 218 -22.33 30.41 -4.26
N ASP A 219 -22.53 30.41 -5.58
CA ASP A 219 -23.74 30.88 -6.24
C ASP A 219 -25.04 30.19 -5.76
N ASP A 220 -24.93 28.96 -5.24
CA ASP A 220 -26.04 28.14 -4.73
C ASP A 220 -26.03 27.94 -3.19
N ASP A 221 -25.21 28.72 -2.45
CA ASP A 221 -25.13 28.63 -0.99
C ASP A 221 -25.69 29.89 -0.30
N ASP A 222 -26.91 29.81 0.24
CA ASP A 222 -27.56 30.92 0.96
C ASP A 222 -27.18 30.99 2.46
N ARG A 223 -26.26 30.15 2.95
CA ARG A 223 -25.93 30.07 4.39
C ARG A 223 -24.99 31.19 4.81
N GLU A 224 -25.14 31.67 6.05
CA GLU A 224 -24.20 32.62 6.61
C GLU A 224 -22.85 31.95 6.95
N PRO A 225 -21.72 32.63 6.73
CA PRO A 225 -20.42 32.25 7.28
C PRO A 225 -20.51 32.03 8.79
N ILE A 226 -19.70 31.12 9.32
CA ILE A 226 -19.54 30.93 10.76
C ILE A 226 -18.06 31.03 11.11
N PHE A 227 -17.73 32.01 11.93
CA PHE A 227 -16.39 32.20 12.50
C PHE A 227 -16.40 31.77 13.96
N VAL A 228 -15.26 31.25 14.43
CA VAL A 228 -15.02 30.90 15.83
C VAL A 228 -13.94 31.81 16.39
N ASP A 229 -14.14 32.39 17.57
CA ASP A 229 -13.12 33.17 18.28
C ASP A 229 -11.97 32.27 18.75
N LYS A 230 -10.71 32.70 18.50
CA LYS A 230 -9.52 31.89 18.80
C LYS A 230 -9.26 31.68 20.30
N GLU A 231 -9.76 32.52 21.18
CA GLU A 231 -9.45 32.53 22.62
C GLU A 231 -10.61 32.05 23.50
N ASN A 232 -11.86 32.36 23.14
CA ASN A 232 -13.04 32.00 23.95
C ASN A 232 -13.96 30.95 23.27
N GLY A 233 -13.84 30.74 21.95
CA GLY A 233 -14.63 29.76 21.20
C GLY A 233 -16.06 30.19 20.87
N GLU A 234 -16.42 31.46 21.08
CA GLU A 234 -17.69 32.05 20.67
C GLU A 234 -17.82 32.06 19.14
N THR A 235 -19.06 32.00 18.64
CA THR A 235 -19.34 31.99 17.20
C THR A 235 -20.01 33.27 16.76
N ALA A 236 -19.62 33.78 15.59
CA ALA A 236 -20.27 34.92 14.94
C ALA A 236 -20.36 34.70 13.43
N SER A 237 -21.27 35.42 12.77
CA SER A 237 -21.42 35.38 11.31
C SER A 237 -20.46 36.29 10.54
N SER A 238 -19.73 37.15 11.27
CA SER A 238 -18.67 38.00 10.74
C SER A 238 -17.44 37.94 11.65
N ALA A 239 -16.25 37.91 11.04
CA ALA A 239 -14.99 37.94 11.77
C ALA A 239 -14.81 39.21 12.63
N GLY A 240 -15.45 40.33 12.25
CA GLY A 240 -15.38 41.59 12.99
C GLY A 240 -16.28 41.66 14.23
N ASP A 241 -17.21 40.71 14.39
CA ASP A 241 -18.13 40.64 15.52
C ASP A 241 -17.57 39.80 16.69
N LEU A 242 -16.39 39.21 16.50
CA LEU A 242 -15.67 38.47 17.53
C LEU A 242 -14.88 39.44 18.42
N ASP A 243 -14.84 39.15 19.73
CA ASP A 243 -14.06 39.94 20.70
C ASP A 243 -12.55 39.87 20.40
N ASN A 244 -12.08 38.73 19.86
CA ASN A 244 -10.70 38.51 19.44
C ASN A 244 -10.65 38.16 17.94
N ALA A 245 -9.46 37.83 17.44
CA ALA A 245 -9.31 37.43 16.03
C ALA A 245 -9.95 36.04 15.76
N PRO A 246 -10.47 35.80 14.54
CA PRO A 246 -11.01 34.52 14.15
C PRO A 246 -9.96 33.41 14.24
N ALA A 247 -10.40 32.23 14.66
CA ALA A 247 -9.61 31.01 14.67
C ALA A 247 -9.43 30.46 13.26
N ASN A 248 -8.31 29.76 13.06
CA ASN A 248 -8.14 28.89 11.90
C ASN A 248 -9.10 27.71 11.99
N GLU A 249 -9.44 27.13 10.85
CA GLU A 249 -10.35 25.99 10.78
C GLU A 249 -9.60 24.66 10.87
N LEU A 250 -10.26 23.63 11.38
CA LEU A 250 -9.70 22.30 11.51
C LEU A 250 -10.46 21.30 10.63
N ILE A 251 -9.74 20.65 9.72
CA ILE A 251 -10.19 19.44 9.04
C ILE A 251 -10.08 18.30 10.04
N PHE A 252 -11.21 17.89 10.59
CA PHE A 252 -11.30 16.78 11.53
C PHE A 252 -11.90 15.56 10.84
N ILE A 253 -11.16 14.45 10.83
CA ILE A 253 -11.54 13.24 10.10
C ILE A 253 -11.62 12.08 11.09
N PRO A 254 -12.81 11.73 11.57
CA PRO A 254 -12.99 10.54 12.41
C PRO A 254 -12.97 9.27 11.57
N ASN A 255 -12.32 8.21 12.07
CA ASN A 255 -12.51 6.84 11.59
C ASN A 255 -13.94 6.38 11.95
N PRO A 256 -14.86 6.27 10.98
CA PRO A 256 -16.26 6.06 11.27
C PRO A 256 -16.49 4.79 12.09
N SER A 257 -17.21 4.92 13.20
CA SER A 257 -17.56 3.79 14.06
C SER A 257 -19.04 3.84 14.43
N PRO A 258 -19.75 2.69 14.46
CA PRO A 258 -21.12 2.64 14.93
C PRO A 258 -21.25 2.89 16.44
N LEU A 259 -20.14 2.93 17.18
CA LEU A 259 -20.12 3.04 18.64
C LEU A 259 -19.91 4.46 19.16
N SER A 260 -19.51 5.41 18.30
CA SER A 260 -19.29 6.80 18.70
C SER A 260 -19.76 7.77 17.61
N LEU A 261 -20.53 8.77 18.01
CA LEU A 261 -21.02 9.81 17.09
C LEU A 261 -19.95 10.85 16.72
N TYR A 262 -19.11 11.24 17.68
CA TYR A 262 -18.26 12.43 17.53
C TYR A 262 -16.78 12.15 17.27
N TYR A 263 -16.31 10.98 17.71
CA TYR A 263 -14.91 10.57 17.54
C TYR A 263 -14.86 9.28 16.76
N GLY A 264 -13.77 9.09 16.01
CA GLY A 264 -13.51 7.80 15.44
C GLY A 264 -12.88 6.85 16.44
N ILE A 265 -13.02 5.56 16.17
CA ILE A 265 -12.43 4.48 16.96
C ILE A 265 -11.47 3.73 16.03
N PRO A 266 -10.19 3.55 16.40
CA PRO A 266 -9.24 2.89 15.52
C PRO A 266 -9.49 1.37 15.52
N ASP A 267 -9.25 0.74 14.38
CA ASP A 267 -9.62 -0.68 14.14
C ASP A 267 -8.93 -1.64 15.12
N TRP A 268 -7.72 -1.29 15.56
CA TRP A 268 -6.88 -2.11 16.44
C TRP A 268 -7.31 -2.15 17.90
N VAL A 269 -8.34 -1.37 18.32
CA VAL A 269 -8.86 -1.42 19.71
C VAL A 269 -9.24 -2.85 20.11
N ALA A 270 -9.70 -3.66 19.16
CA ALA A 270 -10.01 -5.07 19.38
C ALA A 270 -8.78 -5.94 19.75
N ALA A 271 -7.56 -5.49 19.42
CA ALA A 271 -6.29 -6.17 19.67
C ALA A 271 -5.53 -5.63 20.91
N MET A 272 -6.10 -4.70 21.69
CA MET A 272 -5.43 -4.13 22.87
C MET A 272 -4.94 -5.19 23.87
N GLN A 273 -5.76 -6.22 24.13
CA GLN A 273 -5.38 -7.31 25.04
C GLN A 273 -4.23 -8.15 24.46
N THR A 274 -4.23 -8.39 23.15
CA THR A 274 -3.16 -9.10 22.43
C THR A 274 -1.84 -8.35 22.53
N MET A 275 -1.85 -7.02 22.34
CA MET A 275 -0.67 -6.18 22.49
C MET A 275 -0.16 -6.16 23.93
N GLY A 276 -1.06 -6.07 24.91
CA GLY A 276 -0.71 -6.16 26.33
C GLY A 276 -0.10 -7.50 26.70
N ALA A 277 -0.59 -8.60 26.12
CA ALA A 277 -0.03 -9.93 26.36
C ALA A 277 1.33 -10.13 25.69
N ASP A 278 1.55 -9.59 24.49
CA ASP A 278 2.88 -9.55 23.86
C ASP A 278 3.88 -8.74 24.70
N GLN A 279 3.46 -7.60 25.24
CA GLN A 279 4.29 -6.80 26.14
C GLN A 279 4.66 -7.57 27.41
N ALA A 280 3.71 -8.24 28.06
CA ALA A 280 3.99 -9.07 29.24
C ALA A 280 4.95 -10.24 28.92
N ALA A 281 4.86 -10.83 27.72
CA ALA A 281 5.80 -11.86 27.28
C ALA A 281 7.22 -11.32 27.06
N LYS A 282 7.37 -10.08 26.58
CA LYS A 282 8.67 -9.41 26.49
C LYS A 282 9.25 -9.10 27.86
N GLU A 283 8.44 -8.58 28.76
CA GLU A 283 8.84 -8.28 30.15
C GLU A 283 9.30 -9.54 30.87
N TRP A 284 8.56 -10.65 30.73
CA TRP A 284 8.97 -11.94 31.29
C TRP A 284 10.33 -12.41 30.74
N ASN A 285 10.53 -12.29 29.42
CA ASN A 285 11.79 -12.68 28.79
C ASN A 285 12.94 -11.78 29.28
N HIS A 286 12.71 -10.47 29.34
CA HIS A 286 13.66 -9.49 29.87
C HIS A 286 14.07 -9.82 31.30
N ASP A 287 13.11 -10.02 32.20
CA ASP A 287 13.34 -10.41 33.59
C ASP A 287 14.11 -11.73 33.69
N THR A 288 13.80 -12.69 32.83
CA THR A 288 14.49 -13.99 32.80
C THR A 288 15.97 -13.81 32.41
N PHE A 289 16.27 -12.97 31.43
CA PHE A 289 17.66 -12.67 31.04
C PHE A 289 18.42 -11.90 32.11
N ASP A 290 17.79 -10.89 32.73
CA ASP A 290 18.40 -10.10 33.81
C ASP A 290 18.74 -10.95 35.04
N ASN A 291 17.95 -12.00 35.27
CA ASN A 291 18.16 -12.97 36.34
C ASN A 291 18.94 -14.23 35.91
N LEU A 292 19.60 -14.21 34.74
CA LEU A 292 20.41 -15.33 34.20
C LEU A 292 19.66 -16.67 34.16
N GLY A 293 18.37 -16.66 33.83
CA GLY A 293 17.52 -17.84 33.75
C GLY A 293 17.09 -18.41 35.10
N ILE A 294 17.32 -17.70 36.22
CA ILE A 294 16.91 -18.17 37.54
C ILE A 294 15.95 -17.14 38.16
N PRO A 295 14.63 -17.31 37.98
CA PRO A 295 13.66 -16.30 38.40
C PRO A 295 13.53 -16.18 39.92
N TYR A 296 13.75 -17.26 40.67
CA TYR A 296 13.60 -17.27 42.14
C TYR A 296 14.70 -18.09 42.82
N TYR A 297 15.14 -17.64 43.99
CA TYR A 297 16.01 -18.38 44.90
C TYR A 297 15.32 -18.61 46.24
N VAL A 298 15.49 -19.81 46.79
CA VAL A 298 15.18 -20.10 48.19
C VAL A 298 16.49 -20.21 48.94
N VAL A 299 16.66 -19.33 49.92
CA VAL A 299 17.76 -19.43 50.89
C VAL A 299 17.34 -20.43 51.96
N LYS A 300 17.93 -21.62 51.93
CA LYS A 300 17.70 -22.68 52.92
C LYS A 300 18.83 -22.63 53.93
N VAL A 301 18.47 -22.47 55.21
CA VAL A 301 19.42 -22.44 56.33
C VAL A 301 19.12 -23.63 57.23
N THR A 302 20.11 -24.48 57.41
CA THR A 302 20.07 -25.67 58.26
C THR A 302 21.00 -25.47 59.46
N GLY A 303 20.53 -25.75 60.66
CA GLY A 303 21.34 -25.63 61.89
C GLY A 303 21.40 -24.23 62.53
N GLY A 304 20.76 -23.21 61.94
CA GLY A 304 20.82 -21.82 62.45
C GLY A 304 19.64 -20.93 61.98
N THR A 305 19.63 -19.67 62.41
CA THR A 305 18.73 -18.63 61.89
C THR A 305 19.52 -17.43 61.39
N LEU A 306 19.07 -16.82 60.29
CA LEU A 306 19.63 -15.57 59.79
C LEU A 306 19.18 -14.40 60.67
N MET A 307 20.14 -13.56 61.06
CA MET A 307 19.85 -12.26 61.68
C MET A 307 19.12 -11.34 60.70
N GLU A 308 18.41 -10.33 61.20
CA GLU A 308 17.66 -9.41 60.33
C GLU A 308 18.59 -8.56 59.45
N ASP A 309 19.79 -8.23 59.94
CA ASP A 309 20.82 -7.54 59.17
C ASP A 309 21.36 -8.44 58.04
N SER A 310 21.67 -9.71 58.31
CA SER A 310 22.08 -10.67 57.28
C SER A 310 20.99 -10.89 56.22
N LYS A 311 19.69 -10.84 56.59
CA LYS A 311 18.59 -10.89 55.61
C LYS A 311 18.57 -9.64 54.74
N LYS A 312 18.86 -8.46 55.31
CA LYS A 312 18.92 -7.21 54.55
C LYS A 312 20.12 -7.22 53.59
N GLU A 313 21.28 -7.65 54.04
CA GLU A 313 22.47 -7.85 53.20
C GLU A 313 22.21 -8.87 52.09
N LEU A 314 21.51 -9.97 52.38
CA LEU A 314 21.08 -10.94 51.37
C LEU A 314 20.16 -10.32 50.32
N ARG A 315 19.20 -9.48 50.72
CA ARG A 315 18.33 -8.78 49.77
C ARG A 315 19.12 -7.78 48.93
N GLU A 316 19.96 -6.96 49.55
CA GLU A 316 20.82 -5.99 48.85
C GLU A 316 21.80 -6.69 47.91
N LEU A 317 22.36 -7.82 48.32
CA LEU A 317 23.18 -8.68 47.47
C LEU A 317 22.35 -9.22 46.30
N MET A 318 21.16 -9.78 46.52
CA MET A 318 20.31 -10.29 45.43
C MET A 318 19.91 -9.19 44.44
N ASP A 319 19.60 -7.98 44.92
CA ASP A 319 19.28 -6.84 44.06
C ASP A 319 20.52 -6.35 43.27
N ASN A 320 21.70 -6.32 43.90
CA ASN A 320 22.96 -5.97 43.25
C ASN A 320 23.49 -7.06 42.31
N LEU A 321 23.02 -8.30 42.45
CA LEU A 321 23.44 -9.43 41.64
C LEU A 321 22.72 -9.51 40.28
N LYS A 322 21.60 -8.78 40.09
CA LYS A 322 20.91 -8.68 38.81
C LYS A 322 21.88 -8.26 37.70
N GLY A 323 21.94 -9.02 36.60
CA GLY A 323 22.84 -8.78 35.47
C GLY A 323 24.34 -9.08 35.67
N THR A 324 24.78 -9.59 36.83
CA THR A 324 26.20 -9.84 37.10
C THR A 324 26.61 -11.31 36.90
N ARG A 325 27.71 -11.54 36.16
CA ARG A 325 28.20 -12.89 35.78
C ARG A 325 28.99 -13.62 36.86
N TYR A 326 29.62 -12.91 37.79
CA TYR A 326 30.49 -13.49 38.82
C TYR A 326 29.97 -13.12 40.20
N ARG A 327 29.69 -14.13 41.03
CA ARG A 327 29.01 -13.96 42.32
C ARG A 327 29.89 -14.50 43.45
N THR A 328 30.06 -13.73 44.52
CA THR A 328 30.60 -14.22 45.80
C THR A 328 29.86 -13.51 46.91
N ALA A 329 29.18 -14.28 47.75
CA ALA A 329 28.48 -13.80 48.93
C ALA A 329 29.24 -14.27 50.17
N ILE A 330 29.44 -13.38 51.14
CA ILE A 330 29.93 -13.74 52.48
C ILE A 330 28.75 -13.52 53.41
N LEU A 331 28.36 -14.55 54.17
CA LEU A 331 27.18 -14.50 55.04
C LEU A 331 27.60 -14.85 56.47
N GLU A 332 27.13 -14.04 57.41
CA GLU A 332 27.27 -14.31 58.85
C GLU A 332 25.94 -14.86 59.39
N VAL A 333 26.02 -15.96 60.14
CA VAL A 333 24.87 -16.71 60.69
C VAL A 333 24.98 -16.83 62.20
N GLU A 334 23.83 -16.80 62.87
CA GLU A 334 23.74 -16.97 64.33
C GLU A 334 23.49 -18.46 64.65
N GLU A 335 24.39 -19.07 65.42
CA GLU A 335 24.26 -20.46 65.86
C GLU A 335 23.21 -20.58 66.97
N PHE A 336 22.35 -21.60 66.90
CA PHE A 336 21.50 -21.92 68.05
C PHE A 336 22.37 -22.43 69.20
N GLN A 337 22.44 -21.67 70.30
CA GLN A 337 22.97 -22.18 71.55
C GLN A 337 22.03 -23.27 72.08
N GLN A 338 22.23 -24.52 71.68
CA GLN A 338 21.70 -25.65 72.43
C GLN A 338 22.59 -25.84 73.66
N GLU A 339 22.03 -25.59 74.85
CA GLU A 339 22.57 -26.13 76.11
C GLU A 339 22.52 -27.66 76.05
N LYS A 340 23.53 -28.31 75.48
CA LYS A 340 23.81 -29.73 75.73
C LYS A 340 25.30 -29.99 75.85
N ASP A 341 25.68 -30.07 77.13
CA ASP A 341 26.70 -30.91 77.77
C ASP A 341 27.66 -31.70 76.84
N LEU A 342 28.92 -31.26 76.88
CA LEU A 342 30.16 -32.04 76.94
C LEU A 342 30.04 -33.55 76.60
N THR A 343 30.41 -33.92 75.36
CA THR A 343 31.30 -35.04 74.94
C THR A 343 30.89 -35.59 73.57
N GLY A 344 31.64 -35.25 72.54
CA GLY A 344 31.51 -35.81 71.19
C GLY A 344 31.88 -34.79 70.12
N GLU A 345 32.88 -35.10 69.31
CA GLU A 345 33.17 -34.40 68.06
C GLU A 345 31.94 -34.46 67.16
N ASP A 346 31.10 -33.43 67.17
CA ASP A 346 30.18 -33.09 66.09
C ASP A 346 29.83 -31.61 66.31
N GLY A 347 30.59 -30.73 65.65
CA GLY A 347 30.26 -29.31 65.64
C GLY A 347 28.90 -29.12 64.98
N ASN A 348 28.07 -28.22 65.52
CA ASN A 348 26.87 -27.77 64.82
C ASN A 348 27.29 -27.11 63.50
N ASP A 349 27.27 -27.88 62.43
CA ASP A 349 27.60 -27.37 61.10
C ASP A 349 26.37 -26.59 60.59
N ILE A 350 26.51 -25.27 60.48
CA ILE A 350 25.48 -24.41 59.87
C ILE A 350 25.67 -24.47 58.36
N GLU A 351 24.67 -24.97 57.66
CA GLU A 351 24.68 -25.07 56.20
C GLU A 351 23.72 -24.04 55.61
N ILE A 352 24.22 -23.21 54.69
CA ILE A 352 23.40 -22.28 53.90
C ILE A 352 23.44 -22.74 52.44
N GLU A 353 22.28 -23.09 51.92
CA GLU A 353 22.10 -23.57 50.55
C GLU A 353 21.20 -22.58 49.77
N LEU A 354 21.68 -22.09 48.62
CA LEU A 354 20.88 -21.30 47.69
C LEU A 354 20.26 -22.24 46.66
N VAL A 355 18.99 -22.59 46.87
CA VAL A 355 18.26 -23.48 45.96
C VAL A 355 17.57 -22.64 44.89
N PRO A 356 17.95 -22.76 43.60
CA PRO A 356 17.18 -22.13 42.54
C PRO A 356 15.80 -22.77 42.47
N VAL A 357 14.75 -21.95 42.44
CA VAL A 357 13.37 -22.40 42.30
C VAL A 357 12.85 -21.95 40.95
N GLY A 358 12.36 -22.92 40.17
CA GLY A 358 11.85 -22.65 38.82
C GLY A 358 12.91 -22.55 37.74
N SER A 359 14.16 -22.98 37.98
CA SER A 359 15.13 -23.21 36.91
C SER A 359 14.63 -24.36 36.03
N ARG A 360 14.08 -24.03 34.87
CA ARG A 360 13.70 -25.00 33.85
C ARG A 360 14.86 -25.15 32.86
N GLU A 361 15.09 -26.37 32.38
CA GLU A 361 16.17 -26.65 31.41
C GLU A 361 15.90 -26.03 30.02
N ASN A 362 14.68 -25.54 29.76
CA ASN A 362 14.24 -24.96 28.47
C ASN A 362 13.71 -23.52 28.64
N LEU A 363 14.50 -22.60 29.19
CA LEU A 363 14.13 -21.17 29.27
C LEU A 363 14.49 -20.39 27.99
N ASP A 364 15.28 -20.97 27.08
CA ASP A 364 15.63 -20.34 25.82
C ASP A 364 14.39 -20.24 24.91
N MET A 365 14.04 -19.01 24.51
CA MET A 365 12.92 -18.69 23.61
C MET A 365 11.52 -19.02 24.16
N GLU A 366 11.28 -18.87 25.46
CA GLU A 366 9.90 -18.93 25.97
C GLU A 366 9.02 -17.87 25.29
N PHE A 367 7.79 -18.26 25.00
CA PHE A 367 6.79 -17.45 24.30
C PHE A 367 7.06 -17.12 22.82
N GLU A 368 8.07 -17.70 22.15
CA GLU A 368 8.31 -17.45 20.71
C GLU A 368 7.03 -17.63 19.86
N LYS A 369 6.44 -18.83 19.88
CA LYS A 369 5.19 -19.12 19.13
C LYS A 369 4.00 -18.25 19.56
N PHE A 370 3.98 -17.86 20.83
CA PHE A 370 2.93 -16.99 21.35
C PHE A 370 3.07 -15.58 20.76
N ARG A 371 4.30 -15.06 20.69
CA ARG A 371 4.61 -13.77 20.08
C ARG A 371 4.38 -13.77 18.57
N GLU A 372 4.81 -14.81 17.86
CA GLU A 372 4.52 -14.97 16.42
C GLU A 372 3.00 -14.94 16.16
N ARG A 373 2.22 -15.60 17.03
CA ARG A 373 0.76 -15.59 16.93
C ARG A 373 0.18 -14.19 17.21
N ASN A 374 0.68 -13.50 18.23
CA ASN A 374 0.23 -12.15 18.56
C ASN A 374 0.55 -11.17 17.43
N GLU A 375 1.74 -11.23 16.84
CA GLU A 375 2.14 -10.41 15.68
C GLU A 375 1.20 -10.64 14.49
N HIS A 376 0.86 -11.89 14.20
CA HIS A 376 -0.14 -12.22 13.18
C HIS A 376 -1.54 -11.68 13.52
N GLU A 377 -1.97 -11.77 14.78
CA GLU A 377 -3.29 -11.26 15.18
C GLU A 377 -3.38 -9.73 15.15
N ILE A 378 -2.29 -9.04 15.50
CA ILE A 378 -2.19 -7.57 15.41
C ILE A 378 -2.23 -7.13 13.94
N SER A 379 -1.37 -7.72 13.09
CA SER A 379 -1.33 -7.39 11.65
C SER A 379 -2.66 -7.66 10.95
N LYS A 380 -3.35 -8.75 11.31
CA LYS A 380 -4.71 -9.06 10.83
C LYS A 380 -5.70 -7.95 11.13
N VAL A 381 -5.70 -7.37 12.32
CA VAL A 381 -6.67 -6.31 12.68
C VAL A 381 -6.37 -4.99 11.93
N HIS A 382 -5.11 -4.74 11.60
CA HIS A 382 -4.74 -3.62 10.73
C HIS A 382 -5.02 -3.86 9.25
N SER A 383 -5.36 -5.09 8.85
CA SER A 383 -5.40 -5.53 7.46
C SER A 383 -4.07 -5.31 6.73
N VAL A 384 -2.94 -5.39 7.46
CA VAL A 384 -1.60 -5.24 6.88
C VAL A 384 -0.99 -6.64 6.71
N PRO A 385 -0.57 -7.03 5.50
CA PRO A 385 -0.01 -8.35 5.27
C PRO A 385 1.36 -8.51 5.98
N PRO A 386 1.67 -9.70 6.52
CA PRO A 386 2.91 -9.94 7.29
C PRO A 386 4.19 -9.58 6.54
N ILE A 387 4.21 -9.75 5.21
CA ILE A 387 5.37 -9.39 4.38
C ILE A 387 5.74 -7.91 4.48
N LEU A 388 4.74 -7.02 4.64
CA LEU A 388 4.97 -5.58 4.72
C LEU A 388 5.54 -5.10 6.06
N ILE A 389 5.40 -5.92 7.11
CA ILE A 389 6.02 -5.73 8.43
C ILE A 389 7.29 -6.57 8.61
N ASN A 390 7.89 -7.06 7.51
CA ASN A 390 9.12 -7.85 7.45
C ASN A 390 9.04 -9.27 8.04
N VAL A 391 7.83 -9.82 8.20
CA VAL A 391 7.64 -11.22 8.57
C VAL A 391 7.66 -12.09 7.32
N THR A 392 8.81 -12.70 7.04
CA THR A 392 9.07 -13.42 5.77
C THR A 392 8.97 -14.94 5.87
N SER A 393 8.80 -15.49 7.08
CA SER A 393 8.87 -16.93 7.39
C SER A 393 7.87 -17.80 6.63
N THR A 394 6.79 -17.23 6.10
CA THR A 394 5.70 -17.95 5.41
C THR A 394 5.56 -17.58 3.92
N SER A 395 6.44 -16.74 3.37
CA SER A 395 6.22 -16.14 2.04
C SER A 395 7.08 -16.76 0.94
N ASN A 396 6.46 -17.13 -0.19
CA ASN A 396 7.14 -17.35 -1.47
C ASN A 396 6.90 -16.13 -2.38
N ARG A 397 7.81 -15.85 -3.34
CA ARG A 397 7.80 -14.60 -4.14
C ARG A 397 6.47 -14.33 -4.86
N SER A 398 5.77 -15.37 -5.31
CA SER A 398 4.47 -15.23 -5.98
C SER A 398 3.37 -14.84 -4.99
N ASN A 399 3.30 -15.48 -3.82
CA ASN A 399 2.36 -15.16 -2.76
C ASN A 399 2.59 -13.75 -2.20
N SER A 400 3.86 -13.31 -2.11
CA SER A 400 4.19 -11.95 -1.64
C SER A 400 3.61 -10.84 -2.51
N LYS A 401 3.69 -10.98 -3.85
CA LYS A 401 3.18 -9.97 -4.78
C LYS A 401 1.66 -9.85 -4.70
N GLU A 402 0.97 -10.99 -4.65
CA GLU A 402 -0.49 -11.02 -4.54
C GLU A 402 -0.98 -10.39 -3.23
N GLN A 403 -0.32 -10.66 -2.09
CA GLN A 403 -0.67 -10.04 -0.80
C GLN A 403 -0.48 -8.52 -0.78
N VAL A 404 0.60 -8.02 -1.37
CA VAL A 404 0.83 -6.57 -1.47
C VAL A 404 -0.22 -5.92 -2.37
N ARG A 405 -0.64 -6.63 -3.43
CA ARG A 405 -1.67 -6.15 -4.34
C ARG A 405 -3.05 -6.09 -3.69
N GLU A 406 -3.46 -7.15 -3.00
CA GLU A 406 -4.72 -7.19 -2.24
C GLU A 406 -4.74 -6.06 -1.21
N PHE A 407 -3.63 -5.83 -0.51
CA PHE A 407 -3.49 -4.69 0.40
C PHE A 407 -3.65 -3.33 -0.31
N ALA A 408 -3.00 -3.14 -1.46
CA ALA A 408 -3.10 -1.89 -2.20
C ALA A 408 -4.53 -1.65 -2.72
N GLU A 409 -5.13 -2.63 -3.38
CA GLU A 409 -6.45 -2.49 -4.03
C GLU A 409 -7.63 -2.46 -3.04
N ASP A 410 -7.60 -3.31 -2.00
CA ASP A 410 -8.76 -3.51 -1.11
C ASP A 410 -8.68 -2.69 0.18
N VAL A 411 -7.48 -2.30 0.62
CA VAL A 411 -7.29 -1.53 1.87
C VAL A 411 -6.91 -0.09 1.58
N ILE A 412 -5.89 0.14 0.75
CA ILE A 412 -5.32 1.48 0.54
C ILE A 412 -6.14 2.32 -0.43
N ALA A 413 -6.44 1.81 -1.62
CA ALA A 413 -7.14 2.59 -2.65
C ALA A 413 -8.52 3.13 -2.18
N PRO A 414 -9.35 2.40 -1.41
CA PRO A 414 -10.59 2.95 -0.87
C PRO A 414 -10.36 4.07 0.15
N GLU A 415 -9.33 3.97 0.98
CA GLU A 415 -8.97 5.00 1.96
C GLU A 415 -8.41 6.25 1.29
N GLN A 416 -7.57 6.10 0.25
CA GLN A 416 -7.11 7.20 -0.60
C GLN A 416 -8.30 7.95 -1.20
N ARG A 417 -9.21 7.25 -1.89
CA ARG A 417 -10.39 7.90 -2.49
C ARG A 417 -11.26 8.66 -1.49
N LYS A 418 -11.48 8.08 -0.29
CA LYS A 418 -12.22 8.79 0.79
C LYS A 418 -11.49 10.05 1.22
N PHE A 419 -10.16 10.01 1.29
CA PHE A 419 -9.36 11.14 1.72
C PHE A 419 -9.27 12.22 0.64
N GLU A 420 -9.00 11.86 -0.62
CA GLU A 420 -9.06 12.74 -1.80
C GLU A 420 -10.40 13.47 -1.87
N SER A 421 -11.52 12.73 -1.76
CA SER A 421 -12.86 13.32 -1.80
C SER A 421 -13.10 14.32 -0.66
N ARG A 422 -12.54 14.06 0.54
CA ARG A 422 -12.64 15.01 1.66
C ARG A 422 -11.78 16.26 1.43
N LEU A 423 -10.55 16.09 0.94
CA LEU A 423 -9.66 17.22 0.62
C LEU A 423 -10.27 18.08 -0.48
N TYR A 424 -10.74 17.47 -1.56
CA TYR A 424 -11.45 18.13 -2.64
C TYR A 424 -12.65 18.94 -2.13
N LYS A 425 -13.55 18.32 -1.38
CA LYS A 425 -14.77 18.97 -0.89
C LYS A 425 -14.49 20.14 0.07
N ILE A 426 -13.41 20.08 0.84
CA ILE A 426 -13.12 21.07 1.88
C ILE A 426 -12.18 22.16 1.36
N LEU A 427 -11.12 21.79 0.65
CA LEU A 427 -10.09 22.71 0.19
C LEU A 427 -10.43 23.26 -1.19
N HIS A 428 -10.69 22.40 -2.17
CA HIS A 428 -10.87 22.85 -3.55
C HIS A 428 -12.24 23.50 -3.71
N GLN A 429 -13.33 22.76 -3.48
CA GLN A 429 -14.68 23.27 -3.72
C GLN A 429 -15.10 24.40 -2.77
N LYS A 430 -14.75 24.28 -1.48
CA LYS A 430 -15.23 25.24 -0.46
C LYS A 430 -14.27 26.39 -0.22
N ALA A 431 -12.98 26.12 -0.08
CA ALA A 431 -12.03 27.15 0.33
C ALA A 431 -11.41 27.90 -0.85
N LEU A 432 -11.15 27.20 -1.96
CA LEU A 432 -10.62 27.79 -3.20
C LEU A 432 -11.72 28.10 -4.23
N SER A 433 -12.92 27.54 -4.07
CA SER A 433 -14.02 27.64 -5.05
C SER A 433 -13.68 27.06 -6.42
N VAL A 434 -12.88 25.99 -6.45
CA VAL A 434 -12.46 25.26 -7.66
C VAL A 434 -13.14 23.89 -7.69
N ASP A 435 -13.84 23.59 -8.79
CA ASP A 435 -14.57 22.33 -8.99
C ASP A 435 -13.87 21.37 -9.97
N ASP A 436 -13.06 21.89 -10.89
CA ASP A 436 -12.54 21.10 -12.01
C ASP A 436 -11.29 20.28 -11.68
N TRP A 437 -10.62 20.54 -10.56
CA TRP A 437 -9.34 19.93 -10.20
C TRP A 437 -9.38 19.24 -8.85
N THR A 438 -8.70 18.10 -8.74
CA THR A 438 -8.60 17.30 -7.50
C THR A 438 -7.20 16.73 -7.32
N VAL A 439 -6.93 16.19 -6.14
CA VAL A 439 -5.68 15.46 -5.87
C VAL A 439 -5.89 13.97 -6.06
N HIS A 440 -4.91 13.29 -6.63
CA HIS A 440 -4.86 11.83 -6.75
C HIS A 440 -3.57 11.29 -6.14
N PHE A 441 -3.69 10.47 -5.09
CA PHE A 441 -2.52 9.87 -4.43
C PHE A 441 -1.96 8.70 -5.24
N GLU A 442 -0.63 8.56 -5.24
CA GLU A 442 0.04 7.45 -5.90
C GLU A 442 -0.32 6.12 -5.20
N LEU A 443 -0.92 5.19 -5.96
CA LEU A 443 -1.24 3.85 -5.47
C LEU A 443 -0.11 2.87 -5.76
N ARG A 444 0.72 2.59 -4.75
CA ARG A 444 1.84 1.66 -4.91
C ARG A 444 1.44 0.19 -4.70
N GLY A 445 1.91 -0.67 -5.60
CA GLY A 445 1.80 -2.13 -5.46
C GLY A 445 0.56 -2.76 -6.10
N ALA A 446 -0.24 -1.95 -6.80
CA ALA A 446 -1.39 -2.40 -7.58
C ALA A 446 -1.02 -2.83 -9.02
N ASP A 447 0.21 -2.59 -9.47
CA ASP A 447 0.62 -2.78 -10.88
C ASP A 447 0.45 -4.22 -11.38
N ARG A 448 -0.11 -4.37 -12.58
CA ARG A 448 -0.28 -5.67 -13.24
C ARG A 448 0.18 -5.65 -14.70
N PRO A 449 1.47 -5.35 -14.99
CA PRO A 449 1.94 -5.16 -16.36
C PRO A 449 1.59 -6.33 -17.30
N GLU A 450 1.65 -7.58 -16.82
CA GLU A 450 1.30 -8.76 -17.62
C GLU A 450 -0.21 -8.91 -17.85
N ARG A 451 -1.04 -8.64 -16.83
CA ARG A 451 -2.51 -8.76 -16.96
C ARG A 451 -3.06 -7.58 -17.75
N ASP A 452 -2.53 -6.38 -17.55
CA ASP A 452 -2.93 -5.16 -18.24
C ASP A 452 -2.52 -5.26 -19.72
N ALA A 453 -1.30 -5.71 -20.02
CA ALA A 453 -0.89 -6.02 -21.39
C ALA A 453 -1.77 -7.11 -22.03
N ARG A 454 -2.15 -8.15 -21.27
CA ARG A 454 -3.06 -9.18 -21.77
C ARG A 454 -4.49 -8.67 -21.99
N ILE A 455 -5.01 -7.80 -21.12
CA ILE A 455 -6.34 -7.19 -21.27
C ILE A 455 -6.33 -6.23 -22.46
N ALA A 456 -5.33 -5.36 -22.56
CA ALA A 456 -5.13 -4.45 -23.69
C ALA A 456 -5.01 -5.25 -24.99
N SER A 457 -4.14 -6.27 -25.04
CA SER A 457 -4.00 -7.16 -26.20
C SER A 457 -5.32 -7.87 -26.54
N ASN A 458 -6.07 -8.37 -25.56
CA ASN A 458 -7.38 -8.98 -25.79
C ASN A 458 -8.41 -7.98 -26.32
N ARG A 459 -8.43 -6.74 -25.82
CA ARG A 459 -9.34 -5.68 -26.30
C ARG A 459 -8.98 -5.26 -27.73
N ILE A 460 -7.70 -5.04 -28.00
CA ILE A 460 -7.16 -4.72 -29.34
C ILE A 460 -7.49 -5.85 -30.33
N SER A 461 -7.30 -7.11 -29.91
CA SER A 461 -7.62 -8.28 -30.75
C SER A 461 -9.13 -8.45 -30.94
N ALA A 462 -9.94 -8.20 -29.91
CA ALA A 462 -11.40 -8.29 -29.97
C ALA A 462 -12.01 -7.18 -30.84
N ALA A 463 -11.36 -6.03 -30.93
CA ALA A 463 -11.73 -4.95 -31.84
C ALA A 463 -11.47 -5.28 -33.32
N GLN A 464 -10.77 -6.37 -33.64
CA GLN A 464 -10.49 -6.83 -35.02
C GLN A 464 -9.94 -5.71 -35.93
N GLY A 465 -9.12 -4.81 -35.38
CA GLY A 465 -8.53 -3.69 -36.11
C GLY A 465 -9.48 -2.52 -36.40
N ALA A 466 -10.67 -2.47 -35.79
CA ALA A 466 -11.63 -1.38 -35.89
C ALA A 466 -11.36 -0.20 -34.93
N ILE A 467 -10.31 -0.28 -34.11
CA ILE A 467 -9.81 0.83 -33.29
C ILE A 467 -8.70 1.57 -34.03
N THR A 468 -8.51 2.85 -33.75
CA THR A 468 -7.40 3.65 -34.29
C THR A 468 -6.08 3.33 -33.59
N VAL A 469 -4.98 3.77 -34.18
CA VAL A 469 -3.64 3.62 -33.60
C VAL A 469 -3.53 4.36 -32.27
N ASN A 470 -4.08 5.58 -32.17
CA ASN A 470 -4.10 6.33 -30.93
C ASN A 470 -5.01 5.68 -29.87
N GLU A 471 -6.15 5.10 -30.25
CA GLU A 471 -6.99 4.32 -29.34
C GLU A 471 -6.27 3.07 -28.82
N ALA A 472 -5.52 2.36 -29.67
CA ALA A 472 -4.73 1.21 -29.27
C ALA A 472 -3.53 1.59 -28.37
N ARG A 473 -2.89 2.74 -28.62
CA ARG A 473 -1.79 3.28 -27.80
C ARG A 473 -2.28 3.75 -26.44
N ALA A 474 -3.43 4.42 -26.38
CA ALA A 474 -4.09 4.79 -25.14
C ALA A 474 -4.37 3.55 -24.27
N GLU A 475 -4.87 2.45 -24.85
CA GLU A 475 -5.09 1.21 -24.10
C GLU A 475 -3.81 0.51 -23.62
N LEU A 476 -2.66 0.85 -24.21
CA LEU A 476 -1.34 0.40 -23.78
C LEU A 476 -0.66 1.40 -22.83
N GLY A 477 -1.31 2.51 -22.48
CA GLY A 477 -0.73 3.57 -21.66
C GLY A 477 0.42 4.32 -22.34
N LEU A 478 0.40 4.40 -23.67
CA LEU A 478 1.39 5.12 -24.48
C LEU A 478 0.82 6.46 -24.95
N ASP A 479 1.66 7.48 -25.00
CA ASP A 479 1.29 8.79 -25.54
C ASP A 479 0.81 8.69 -27.00
N PRO A 480 -0.14 9.54 -27.43
CA PRO A 480 -0.58 9.60 -28.81
C PRO A 480 0.59 9.89 -29.75
N ILE A 481 0.48 9.41 -30.98
CA ILE A 481 1.51 9.69 -31.99
C ILE A 481 1.46 11.20 -32.34
N PRO A 482 2.62 11.89 -32.38
CA PRO A 482 2.70 13.27 -32.85
C PRO A 482 2.19 13.44 -34.29
N ASP A 483 1.56 14.57 -34.59
CA ASP A 483 1.00 14.88 -35.92
C ASP A 483 2.03 14.86 -37.07
N ASP A 484 3.33 14.94 -36.76
CA ASP A 484 4.44 14.93 -37.72
C ASP A 484 5.01 13.53 -38.00
N HIS A 485 4.42 12.48 -37.42
CA HIS A 485 4.83 11.10 -37.63
C HIS A 485 4.32 10.54 -38.96
N ASP A 486 5.09 9.62 -39.57
CA ASP A 486 4.76 9.00 -40.88
C ASP A 486 3.44 8.20 -40.88
N THR A 487 2.87 7.93 -39.70
CA THR A 487 1.59 7.22 -39.52
C THR A 487 0.67 8.11 -38.71
N ASP A 488 -0.47 8.48 -39.32
CA ASP A 488 -1.53 9.25 -38.66
C ASP A 488 -2.19 8.41 -37.55
N GLY A 489 -2.29 8.98 -36.35
CA GLY A 489 -2.84 8.33 -35.17
C GLY A 489 -4.34 7.98 -35.28
N ASP A 490 -5.07 8.64 -36.18
CA ASP A 490 -6.47 8.34 -36.50
C ASP A 490 -6.64 7.20 -37.52
N THR A 491 -5.51 6.66 -38.03
CA THR A 491 -5.53 5.49 -38.92
C THR A 491 -6.08 4.28 -38.16
N LEU A 492 -7.01 3.54 -38.77
CA LEU A 492 -7.45 2.25 -38.21
C LEU A 492 -6.28 1.28 -38.13
N LEU A 493 -6.19 0.53 -37.04
CA LEU A 493 -5.13 -0.46 -36.84
C LEU A 493 -5.14 -1.53 -37.95
N ALA A 494 -6.30 -1.83 -38.54
CA ALA A 494 -6.43 -2.71 -39.71
C ALA A 494 -5.78 -2.17 -41.00
N ASN A 495 -5.60 -0.85 -41.11
CA ASN A 495 -5.07 -0.20 -42.31
C ASN A 495 -3.54 -0.03 -42.28
N ILE A 496 -2.91 -0.26 -41.13
CA ILE A 496 -1.46 -0.40 -41.01
C ILE A 496 -1.06 -1.69 -41.74
N GLY A 497 -0.49 -1.55 -42.94
CA GLY A 497 -0.04 -2.65 -43.79
C GLY A 497 -0.81 -2.86 -45.10
N THR A 498 -1.93 -2.15 -45.33
CA THR A 498 -2.70 -2.24 -46.59
C THR A 498 -2.52 -1.06 -47.55
N GLY A 499 -1.64 -0.11 -47.22
CA GLY A 499 -1.31 1.06 -48.05
C GLY A 499 0.06 0.92 -48.71
N GLY A 500 0.14 0.16 -49.80
CA GLY A 500 1.36 0.03 -50.60
C GLY A 500 1.18 -0.95 -51.74
N ASP A 501 0.89 -0.43 -52.93
CA ASP A 501 0.85 -1.15 -54.20
C ASP A 501 2.28 -1.59 -54.57
N ASP A 502 2.72 -2.69 -53.97
CA ASP A 502 3.73 -3.59 -54.51
C ASP A 502 3.38 -4.95 -53.92
N GLN A 503 2.99 -5.90 -54.78
CA GLN A 503 2.94 -7.30 -54.38
C GLN A 503 4.39 -7.82 -54.42
N PRO A 504 5.03 -8.17 -53.29
CA PRO A 504 5.96 -9.28 -53.34
C PRO A 504 5.11 -10.56 -53.34
N SER A 505 5.41 -11.41 -54.31
CA SER A 505 5.05 -12.81 -54.34
C SER A 505 5.12 -13.46 -52.95
N GLU A 506 4.24 -14.45 -52.71
CA GLU A 506 4.22 -15.38 -51.57
C GLU A 506 5.58 -16.08 -51.36
N GLN A 507 6.59 -15.34 -50.91
CA GLN A 507 7.96 -15.80 -50.66
C GLN A 507 8.52 -15.25 -49.34
N PHE A 508 7.79 -14.39 -48.63
CA PHE A 508 8.01 -14.14 -47.19
C PHE A 508 7.24 -15.26 -46.44
N VAL A 509 7.79 -16.08 -45.53
CA VAL A 509 8.64 -15.75 -44.37
C VAL A 509 9.44 -17.01 -43.91
N LEU A 510 10.21 -17.69 -44.78
CA LEU A 510 11.10 -18.77 -44.32
C LEU A 510 12.51 -18.25 -43.97
N GLU A 511 13.05 -17.29 -44.72
CA GLU A 511 14.35 -16.64 -44.44
C GLU A 511 14.37 -15.90 -43.09
N GLU A 512 13.23 -15.35 -42.66
CA GLU A 512 13.09 -14.69 -41.35
C GLU A 512 13.09 -15.67 -40.17
N GLN A 513 13.04 -16.98 -40.41
CA GLN A 513 13.11 -18.01 -39.36
C GLN A 513 14.46 -18.72 -39.31
N LEU A 514 15.26 -18.58 -40.37
CA LEU A 514 16.65 -19.03 -40.38
C LEU A 514 17.50 -18.12 -39.49
N PRO A 515 18.57 -18.64 -38.87
CA PRO A 515 19.50 -17.79 -38.15
C PRO A 515 20.15 -16.75 -39.08
N PRO A 516 20.29 -15.50 -38.64
CA PRO A 516 20.80 -14.40 -39.48
C PRO A 516 22.23 -14.69 -39.92
N GLU A 517 22.60 -14.32 -41.16
CA GLU A 517 23.97 -14.52 -41.67
C GLU A 517 25.04 -13.86 -40.79
N GLU A 518 24.70 -12.78 -40.08
CA GLU A 518 25.59 -12.08 -39.15
C GLU A 518 26.16 -12.98 -38.05
N ASN A 519 25.45 -14.06 -37.69
CA ASN A 519 25.86 -15.03 -36.67
C ASN A 519 26.50 -16.29 -37.26
N LYS A 520 26.71 -16.36 -38.59
CA LYS A 520 27.34 -17.51 -39.25
C LYS A 520 28.85 -17.49 -39.00
N LEU A 521 29.35 -18.55 -38.36
CA LEU A 521 30.78 -18.74 -38.08
C LEU A 521 31.52 -19.50 -39.19
N GLY A 522 30.79 -20.20 -40.06
CA GLY A 522 31.35 -21.06 -41.09
C GLY A 522 30.42 -22.19 -41.50
N GLU A 523 30.97 -23.17 -42.22
CA GLU A 523 30.26 -24.34 -42.77
C GLU A 523 30.97 -25.64 -42.34
N ARG A 524 30.20 -26.72 -42.12
CA ARG A 524 30.70 -28.08 -41.85
C ARG A 524 30.01 -29.07 -42.80
N ASP A 525 30.74 -30.07 -43.29
CA ASP A 525 30.15 -31.13 -44.12
C ASP A 525 29.40 -32.15 -43.24
N TRP A 526 28.22 -32.61 -43.69
CA TRP A 526 27.44 -33.60 -42.94
C TRP A 526 28.21 -34.91 -42.71
N GLY A 527 29.04 -35.38 -43.65
CA GLY A 527 29.79 -36.63 -43.49
C GLY A 527 30.80 -36.58 -42.34
N ASP A 528 31.37 -35.41 -42.07
CA ASP A 528 32.26 -35.18 -40.92
C ASP A 528 31.46 -35.07 -39.61
N VAL A 529 30.29 -34.43 -39.64
CA VAL A 529 29.40 -34.28 -38.48
C VAL A 529 28.77 -35.61 -38.07
N GLU A 530 28.33 -36.43 -39.02
CA GLU A 530 27.75 -37.75 -38.78
C GLU A 530 28.78 -38.69 -38.13
N ALA A 531 29.99 -38.75 -38.68
CA ALA A 531 31.08 -39.54 -38.12
C ALA A 531 31.48 -39.08 -36.71
N ASP A 532 31.46 -37.77 -36.44
CA ASP A 532 31.75 -37.21 -35.12
C ASP A 532 30.65 -37.56 -34.11
N LEU A 533 29.37 -37.34 -34.46
CA LEU A 533 28.21 -37.65 -33.62
C LEU A 533 28.09 -39.14 -33.28
N GLU A 534 28.44 -40.06 -34.20
CA GLU A 534 28.44 -41.51 -33.94
C GLU A 534 29.43 -41.94 -32.84
N THR A 535 30.47 -41.13 -32.59
CA THR A 535 31.48 -41.44 -31.57
C THR A 535 31.19 -40.82 -30.21
N LYS A 536 30.23 -39.90 -30.11
CA LYS A 536 29.89 -39.17 -28.88
C LYS A 536 28.98 -39.99 -27.96
N GLN A 537 29.25 -39.92 -26.66
CA GLN A 537 28.56 -40.74 -25.65
C GLN A 537 27.46 -39.97 -24.89
N GLU A 538 27.51 -38.63 -24.86
CA GLU A 538 26.58 -37.78 -24.10
C GLU A 538 25.80 -36.82 -25.02
N ILE A 539 24.93 -37.40 -25.84
CA ILE A 539 24.00 -36.66 -26.70
C ILE A 539 22.55 -36.88 -26.27
N GLU A 540 21.72 -35.86 -26.38
CA GLU A 540 20.26 -35.94 -26.20
C GLU A 540 19.56 -35.46 -27.47
N GLN A 541 18.55 -36.20 -27.93
CA GLN A 541 17.77 -35.87 -29.13
C GLN A 541 16.28 -35.75 -28.79
N VAL A 542 15.62 -34.75 -29.38
CA VAL A 542 14.18 -34.49 -29.22
C VAL A 542 13.57 -34.13 -30.57
N GLN A 543 12.38 -34.68 -30.85
CA GLN A 543 11.54 -34.23 -31.96
C GLN A 543 10.59 -33.13 -31.48
N PHE A 544 10.47 -32.07 -32.27
CA PHE A 544 9.63 -30.92 -31.96
C PHE A 544 8.30 -30.99 -32.72
N SER A 545 7.21 -30.68 -32.05
CA SER A 545 5.92 -30.41 -32.69
C SER A 545 5.82 -28.91 -33.02
N SER A 546 6.60 -28.46 -34.00
CA SER A 546 6.65 -27.05 -34.40
C SER A 546 6.34 -26.86 -35.90
N SER A 547 5.97 -25.64 -36.28
CA SER A 547 5.70 -25.30 -37.69
C SER A 547 6.98 -25.12 -38.52
N ASN A 548 8.13 -24.97 -37.86
CA ASN A 548 9.41 -24.66 -38.51
C ASN A 548 10.59 -25.52 -38.04
N LEU A 549 10.61 -25.98 -36.79
CA LEU A 549 11.62 -26.91 -36.27
C LEU A 549 11.11 -28.36 -36.34
N ASP A 550 11.96 -29.26 -36.83
CA ASP A 550 11.69 -30.69 -36.93
C ASP A 550 12.27 -31.46 -35.73
N GLU A 551 13.59 -31.41 -35.58
CA GLU A 551 14.33 -32.12 -34.55
C GLU A 551 15.49 -31.28 -34.01
N GLY A 552 15.88 -31.60 -32.77
CA GLY A 552 17.06 -31.04 -32.14
C GLY A 552 17.90 -32.12 -31.48
N LEU A 553 19.21 -31.94 -31.52
CA LEU A 553 20.20 -32.77 -30.86
C LEU A 553 21.17 -31.89 -30.09
N TYR A 554 21.45 -32.23 -28.84
CA TYR A 554 22.40 -31.51 -28.01
C TYR A 554 23.56 -32.41 -27.58
N SER A 555 24.79 -31.95 -27.84
CA SER A 555 26.02 -32.56 -27.33
C SER A 555 26.43 -31.88 -26.03
N TYR A 556 26.38 -32.61 -24.91
CA TYR A 556 26.80 -32.08 -23.61
C TYR A 556 28.32 -31.89 -23.51
N GLU A 557 29.08 -32.67 -24.27
CA GLU A 557 30.55 -32.62 -24.29
C GLU A 557 31.05 -31.32 -24.91
N ASP A 558 30.45 -30.90 -26.02
CA ASP A 558 30.90 -29.73 -26.81
C ASP A 558 30.04 -28.48 -26.62
N GLN A 559 28.92 -28.60 -25.89
CA GLN A 559 27.91 -27.55 -25.77
C GLN A 559 27.39 -27.09 -27.14
N GLU A 560 27.22 -28.04 -28.06
CA GLU A 560 26.72 -27.80 -29.41
C GLU A 560 25.26 -28.25 -29.54
N LEU A 561 24.43 -27.36 -30.08
CA LEU A 561 23.01 -27.60 -30.33
C LEU A 561 22.75 -27.67 -31.83
N TYR A 562 22.35 -28.83 -32.32
CA TYR A 562 21.99 -29.10 -33.70
C TYR A 562 20.48 -28.95 -33.85
N LEU A 563 20.02 -28.16 -34.82
CA LEU A 563 18.59 -27.93 -35.10
C LEU A 563 18.28 -28.09 -36.60
N SER A 564 17.29 -28.94 -36.89
CA SER A 564 16.77 -29.18 -38.24
C SER A 564 15.50 -28.37 -38.46
N PHE A 565 15.39 -27.70 -39.62
CA PHE A 565 14.26 -26.85 -39.99
C PHE A 565 13.48 -27.41 -41.18
N LEU A 566 12.15 -27.47 -41.02
CA LEU A 566 11.21 -27.93 -42.04
C LEU A 566 11.11 -26.92 -43.18
N HIS A 567 11.21 -27.43 -44.42
CA HIS A 567 10.92 -26.67 -45.63
C HIS A 567 9.70 -27.29 -46.32
N ASN A 568 8.72 -26.47 -46.70
CA ASN A 568 7.41 -26.97 -47.15
C ASN A 568 7.46 -27.79 -48.45
N GLU A 569 8.52 -27.72 -49.26
CA GLU A 569 8.72 -28.53 -50.48
C GLU A 569 10.21 -28.80 -50.82
N ALA A 570 11.14 -28.61 -49.88
CA ALA A 570 12.60 -28.81 -50.06
C ALA A 570 13.19 -29.68 -48.93
N GLN A 571 14.44 -30.15 -49.07
CA GLN A 571 15.14 -30.88 -48.00
C GLN A 571 15.37 -29.96 -46.79
N SER A 572 15.14 -30.49 -45.58
CA SER A 572 15.32 -29.76 -44.32
C SER A 572 16.75 -29.22 -44.18
N SER A 573 16.90 -27.99 -43.70
CA SER A 573 18.21 -27.37 -43.43
C SER A 573 18.67 -27.65 -42.00
N LEU A 574 19.96 -27.91 -41.80
CA LEU A 574 20.54 -28.24 -40.50
C LEU A 574 21.61 -27.22 -40.07
N TYR A 575 21.50 -26.74 -38.83
CA TYR A 575 22.43 -25.77 -38.25
C TYR A 575 22.95 -26.26 -36.88
N ALA A 576 24.24 -26.04 -36.61
CA ALA A 576 24.88 -26.34 -35.34
C ALA A 576 25.25 -25.04 -34.61
N TYR A 577 24.55 -24.71 -33.53
CA TYR A 577 24.87 -23.58 -32.65
C TYR A 577 25.95 -23.98 -31.66
N VAL A 578 26.98 -23.15 -31.53
CA VAL A 578 28.14 -23.42 -30.67
C VAL A 578 28.05 -22.64 -29.36
N ASN A 579 28.64 -23.19 -28.29
CA ASN A 579 28.68 -22.61 -26.93
C ASN A 579 27.27 -22.38 -26.33
N VAL A 580 26.31 -23.26 -26.63
CA VAL A 580 24.95 -23.17 -26.09
C VAL A 580 24.91 -23.84 -24.72
N PRO A 581 24.58 -23.14 -23.61
CA PRO A 581 24.50 -23.75 -22.29
C PRO A 581 23.38 -24.81 -22.19
N ALA A 582 23.60 -25.86 -21.40
CA ALA A 582 22.60 -26.93 -21.19
C ALA A 582 21.25 -26.42 -20.64
N SER A 583 21.23 -25.26 -19.97
CA SER A 583 19.99 -24.62 -19.52
C SER A 583 19.14 -24.06 -20.67
N VAL A 584 19.77 -23.66 -21.78
CA VAL A 584 19.07 -23.20 -22.99
C VAL A 584 18.46 -24.39 -23.72
N TRP A 585 19.17 -25.52 -23.77
CA TRP A 585 18.62 -26.79 -24.27
C TRP A 585 17.39 -27.25 -23.46
N ALA A 586 17.49 -27.28 -22.13
CA ALA A 586 16.36 -27.63 -21.26
C ALA A 586 15.17 -26.64 -21.40
N GLY A 587 15.46 -25.36 -21.66
CA GLY A 587 14.44 -24.35 -21.96
C GLY A 587 13.75 -24.58 -23.30
N LEU A 588 14.50 -24.99 -24.33
CA LEU A 588 13.95 -25.31 -25.65
C LEU A 588 13.05 -26.55 -25.61
N THR A 589 13.47 -27.61 -24.92
CA THR A 589 12.70 -28.87 -24.84
C THR A 589 11.43 -28.75 -23.99
N SER A 590 11.39 -27.81 -23.04
CA SER A 590 10.22 -27.56 -22.19
C SER A 590 9.31 -26.44 -22.70
N ALA A 591 9.69 -25.74 -23.78
CA ALA A 591 8.93 -24.62 -24.32
C ALA A 591 7.58 -25.07 -24.90
N SER A 592 6.54 -24.26 -24.69
CA SER A 592 5.23 -24.46 -25.33
C SER A 592 5.25 -24.25 -26.85
N SER A 593 6.25 -23.53 -27.36
CA SER A 593 6.54 -23.34 -28.78
C SER A 593 8.06 -23.33 -28.99
N ALA A 594 8.60 -24.42 -29.52
CA ALA A 594 10.04 -24.56 -29.78
C ALA A 594 10.54 -23.49 -30.77
N GLY A 595 9.79 -23.23 -31.85
CA GLY A 595 10.12 -22.19 -32.84
C GLY A 595 10.16 -20.78 -32.25
N SER A 596 9.18 -20.42 -31.41
CA SER A 596 9.19 -19.11 -30.74
C SER A 596 10.32 -18.99 -29.71
N TYR A 597 10.63 -20.07 -28.99
CA TYR A 597 11.74 -20.10 -28.04
C TYR A 597 13.09 -19.92 -28.74
N HIS A 598 13.29 -20.64 -29.86
CA HIS A 598 14.46 -20.50 -30.72
C HIS A 598 14.62 -19.05 -31.21
N HIS A 599 13.55 -18.45 -31.74
CA HIS A 599 13.59 -17.09 -32.25
C HIS A 599 14.06 -16.08 -31.19
N SER A 600 13.54 -16.18 -29.97
CA SER A 600 13.80 -15.19 -28.91
C SER A 600 15.09 -15.43 -28.12
N ASN A 601 15.56 -16.68 -28.01
CA ASN A 601 16.63 -17.04 -27.06
C ASN A 601 17.86 -17.66 -27.71
N ILE A 602 17.77 -18.13 -28.95
CA ILE A 602 18.86 -18.86 -29.61
C ILE A 602 19.33 -18.13 -30.87
N ARG A 603 18.39 -17.82 -31.77
CA ARG A 603 18.61 -17.29 -33.12
C ARG A 603 19.53 -16.07 -33.16
N MET A 604 19.28 -15.10 -32.29
CA MET A 604 20.02 -13.82 -32.27
C MET A 604 21.23 -13.84 -31.33
N THR A 605 21.40 -14.91 -30.54
CA THR A 605 22.31 -14.91 -29.39
C THR A 605 23.56 -15.75 -29.62
N PHE A 606 23.44 -16.88 -30.31
CA PHE A 606 24.55 -17.82 -30.50
C PHE A 606 25.01 -17.85 -31.95
N GLY A 607 26.34 -17.88 -32.13
CA GLY A 607 26.94 -18.16 -33.43
C GLY A 607 26.67 -19.60 -33.85
N TYR A 608 26.57 -19.83 -35.16
CA TYR A 608 26.25 -21.14 -35.70
C TYR A 608 27.14 -21.53 -36.88
N LEU A 609 27.26 -22.83 -37.11
CA LEU A 609 27.86 -23.43 -38.28
C LEU A 609 26.75 -24.07 -39.12
N GLU A 610 26.74 -23.73 -40.40
CA GLU A 610 25.79 -24.32 -41.34
C GLU A 610 26.29 -25.69 -41.81
N ILE A 611 25.42 -26.70 -41.80
CA ILE A 611 25.81 -28.04 -42.22
C ILE A 611 25.50 -28.21 -43.71
N THR A 612 26.55 -28.17 -44.53
CA THR A 612 26.46 -28.21 -45.98
C THR A 612 26.32 -29.64 -46.49
N ASN A 613 25.73 -29.78 -47.69
CA ASN A 613 25.43 -31.05 -48.37
C ASN A 613 24.37 -31.96 -47.70
N PHE A 614 23.64 -31.45 -46.69
CA PHE A 614 22.43 -32.08 -46.15
C PHE A 614 21.18 -31.77 -47.02
N HIS A 615 21.26 -30.79 -47.94
CA HIS A 615 20.20 -30.36 -48.85
C HIS A 615 20.69 -29.64 -50.13
N ASP A 616 19.93 -29.72 -51.25
CA ASP A 616 20.24 -29.03 -52.53
C ASP A 616 20.05 -27.49 -52.44
N ARG A 617 21.07 -26.73 -52.88
CA ARG A 617 21.18 -25.26 -52.77
C ARG A 617 20.21 -24.50 -53.72
N LEU A 618 19.64 -23.38 -53.26
CA LEU A 618 19.00 -22.36 -54.13
C LEU A 618 20.05 -21.63 -54.99
N PRO A 619 19.76 -21.25 -56.25
CA PRO A 619 20.75 -20.71 -57.19
C PRO A 619 21.20 -19.26 -56.90
N GLU A 620 22.50 -19.02 -57.06
CA GLU A 620 23.19 -17.72 -56.88
C GLU A 620 22.80 -16.65 -57.94
N GLY A 621 22.62 -15.40 -57.49
CA GLY A 621 22.64 -14.20 -58.33
C GLY A 621 24.08 -13.76 -58.67
N PRO A 622 24.29 -12.91 -59.69
CA PRO A 622 25.51 -12.89 -60.48
C PRO A 622 26.77 -12.50 -59.70
N VAL A 623 27.81 -13.30 -59.91
CA VAL A 623 29.19 -13.04 -59.48
C VAL A 623 29.71 -11.74 -60.15
N PRO A 624 30.38 -10.83 -59.42
CA PRO A 624 30.99 -9.65 -60.02
C PRO A 624 32.18 -10.03 -60.92
N ASP A 625 32.35 -9.28 -62.01
CA ASP A 625 33.43 -9.47 -62.98
C ASP A 625 34.82 -9.44 -62.33
N SER A 626 35.65 -10.36 -62.79
CA SER A 626 37.03 -10.58 -62.37
C SER A 626 37.98 -9.58 -63.03
N GLU A 627 38.26 -8.45 -62.39
CA GLU A 627 39.46 -7.62 -62.65
C GLU A 627 39.62 -6.62 -61.51
N ASP A 628 40.38 -7.03 -60.48
CA ASP A 628 41.06 -6.25 -59.41
C ASP A 628 40.94 -6.95 -58.06
N ILE A 629 41.68 -8.05 -57.89
CA ILE A 629 42.09 -8.52 -56.56
C ILE A 629 43.49 -7.93 -56.31
N PRO A 630 43.64 -6.97 -55.37
CA PRO A 630 44.95 -6.68 -54.82
C PRO A 630 45.46 -7.91 -54.04
N GLU A 631 46.64 -8.39 -54.40
CA GLU A 631 47.44 -9.31 -53.60
C GLU A 631 47.84 -8.62 -52.29
N ASP A 632 47.02 -8.72 -51.25
CA ASP A 632 47.46 -8.65 -49.86
C ASP A 632 46.28 -8.88 -48.91
N LEU A 633 46.25 -10.07 -48.28
CA LEU A 633 46.04 -10.31 -46.84
C LEU A 633 45.54 -11.76 -46.59
N PRO A 634 45.87 -12.35 -45.42
CA PRO A 634 46.46 -13.67 -45.38
C PRO A 634 45.51 -14.80 -45.01
N SER A 635 45.88 -15.99 -45.49
CA SER A 635 45.44 -17.30 -45.03
C SER A 635 45.75 -17.52 -43.54
N THR A 636 44.75 -17.55 -42.67
CA THR A 636 44.59 -18.42 -41.48
C THR A 636 43.46 -17.86 -40.61
N ILE A 637 42.39 -18.63 -40.40
CA ILE A 637 42.14 -19.51 -39.24
C ILE A 637 41.17 -20.59 -39.70
#